data_AF-A0A2A2Q6D3-F1
#
_entry.id   AF-A0A2A2Q6D3-F1
#
_cell.length_a   1.000
_cell.length_b   1.000
_cell.length_c   1.000
_cell.angle_alpha   90.00
_cell.angle_beta   90.00
_cell.angle_gamma   90.00
#
_symmetry.space_group_name_H-M   'P 1'
#
loop_
_entity.id
_entity.type
_entity.pdbx_description
1 polymer ?
#
loop_
_entity_poly.entity_id
_entity_poly.type
_entity_poly.pdbx_seq_one_letter_code
_entity_poly.pdbx_strand_id
1 'polypeptide(L)'
;MTPIGKPLPCPSISAQRKRNFLRSFDGLLAAVTLAGLAFAAPAVHAASYTWTPLTAGPFNWNNANSQNNWTSGFPNALADVANMSVNLSANQTVNLNQAITLGTLTIGDNNGVQTFTLAPSSGSLIFDVSSGTASLNRSSAGTGATTVSSNITLNDNLVVKLAGGTASSTMTLSGIISESGGAKSLTKDSGTLTLALTGSNTFSGGVIIKNGTLESRTTTTTLGSGTATMGGAGSTGATYLTGQSNSNRFVINAPDSGNIVIGANGAGSGFTMSGGVTLNGNLTLQTNENVITGSTKAISILTGGVTGTGNLLLNNLGLAANVITISGTSVNHSGSITLQGTATGTTTISAPIGSNVTSVTQNSATSRLVLSGSNAYTGATNINAGTLALGASNVLPDASAVSIGAATLDAATFADSAGTLDVTAANSAINLGSGATLAFANSSAVDWTGGTLNITGTFVSGTSLRFGTTSGGLTSTQLSSITADGISSFALNANGYLIDAPPPELVANDAVVGFPSAVSGSTTFVLAGSATSTITLTFSINNVGLISLNASTNATNSTFASTVNAWDNSNVGSVADAALLGKTFTLTGTASGGGNLTLSSNGGGGIGIQGENSNRVDGLNYGTSSTPETLTWTLSAPPGLSLGFKNWSHNDGSSGDIRVSNGTINSDFSPLASTTGTSALSNFQLNNGESLTFKEIPDMGATDGAGISGFSFEVIPVAITEYAFDNGGGDNLWTNSTNWFPNGLPASVSDAIINGYDVILNSAATSSPDELRIINGSLTLNGSGAL
;
A
#
# COMPACT_ATOMS: atom_id res chain seq x y z
N MET A 1 53.21 -13.24 -57.04
CA MET A 1 54.11 -12.49 -56.16
C MET A 1 53.78 -12.86 -54.72
N THR A 2 54.79 -13.31 -54.01
CA THR A 2 54.87 -13.80 -52.64
C THR A 2 54.53 -12.69 -51.60
N PRO A 3 54.20 -13.04 -50.34
CA PRO A 3 53.39 -12.26 -49.38
C PRO A 3 54.19 -11.72 -48.18
N ILE A 4 53.54 -10.94 -47.29
CA ILE A 4 53.73 -10.75 -45.82
C ILE A 4 52.61 -9.76 -45.39
N GLY A 5 51.78 -9.85 -44.34
CA GLY A 5 51.68 -10.72 -43.17
C GLY A 5 51.09 -9.92 -41.97
N LYS A 6 49.78 -10.10 -41.68
CA LYS A 6 49.01 -10.19 -40.39
C LYS A 6 49.70 -9.81 -39.01
N PRO A 7 49.00 -9.70 -37.83
CA PRO A 7 48.00 -8.71 -37.31
C PRO A 7 48.19 -8.32 -35.78
N LEU A 8 47.26 -7.53 -35.16
CA LEU A 8 46.96 -7.32 -33.68
C LEU A 8 47.98 -6.55 -32.77
N PRO A 9 47.70 -6.10 -31.49
CA PRO A 9 46.48 -5.79 -30.68
C PRO A 9 46.53 -4.45 -29.82
N CYS A 10 45.46 -4.13 -29.04
CA CYS A 10 45.46 -3.21 -27.85
C CYS A 10 46.22 -3.83 -26.63
N PRO A 11 46.39 -3.20 -25.42
CA PRO A 11 45.97 -1.89 -24.84
C PRO A 11 47.06 -1.14 -23.99
N SER A 12 46.63 -0.06 -23.30
CA SER A 12 47.21 0.59 -22.10
C SER A 12 48.17 1.79 -22.26
N ILE A 13 47.69 2.98 -21.86
CA ILE A 13 48.53 4.11 -21.46
C ILE A 13 48.26 4.38 -19.98
N SER A 14 49.28 4.12 -19.17
CA SER A 14 49.35 4.47 -17.77
C SER A 14 50.05 5.82 -17.57
N ALA A 15 49.52 6.56 -16.60
CA ALA A 15 50.24 7.35 -15.61
C ALA A 15 51.47 8.17 -16.04
N GLN A 16 51.26 9.47 -16.29
CA GLN A 16 52.15 10.51 -15.76
C GLN A 16 51.40 11.84 -15.58
N ARG A 17 51.06 12.21 -14.32
CA ARG A 17 51.22 13.59 -13.84
C ARG A 17 51.04 13.72 -12.32
N LYS A 18 52.04 14.40 -11.74
CA LYS A 18 52.05 15.17 -10.47
C LYS A 18 52.32 14.41 -9.16
N ARG A 19 53.64 14.26 -8.96
CA ARG A 19 54.45 14.34 -7.73
C ARG A 19 53.74 14.75 -6.42
N ASN A 20 53.91 13.83 -5.47
CA ASN A 20 53.89 13.94 -4.01
C ASN A 20 54.45 15.24 -3.41
N PHE A 21 53.82 15.71 -2.33
CA PHE A 21 54.56 16.18 -1.14
C PHE A 21 53.69 16.06 0.13
N LEU A 22 53.98 15.05 0.94
CA LEU A 22 53.61 14.89 2.35
C LEU A 22 54.94 14.87 3.12
N ARG A 23 55.14 15.77 4.10
CA ARG A 23 55.65 15.43 5.46
C ARG A 23 56.05 16.65 6.31
N SER A 24 55.62 16.53 7.57
CA SER A 24 56.26 16.89 8.85
C SER A 24 56.58 18.35 9.19
N PHE A 25 55.83 18.83 10.18
CA PHE A 25 56.29 19.66 11.30
C PHE A 25 57.55 19.06 11.96
N ASP A 26 58.61 19.86 12.10
CA ASP A 26 59.37 20.08 13.36
C ASP A 26 60.62 20.98 13.12
N GLY A 27 60.76 22.02 13.96
CA GLY A 27 62.05 22.38 14.58
C GLY A 27 63.03 23.39 13.92
N LEU A 28 63.07 24.58 14.55
CA LEU A 28 64.28 25.27 15.10
C LEU A 28 65.03 26.38 14.31
N LEU A 29 65.11 27.57 14.97
CA LEU A 29 66.16 28.65 15.05
C LEU A 29 66.93 29.09 13.79
N ALA A 30 67.38 30.34 13.60
CA ALA A 30 67.41 31.60 14.35
C ALA A 30 67.82 32.72 13.37
N ALA A 31 67.36 33.95 13.56
CA ALA A 31 68.12 35.14 13.17
C ALA A 31 67.77 36.29 14.12
N VAL A 32 68.80 36.79 14.79
CA VAL A 32 68.79 37.86 15.81
C VAL A 32 69.14 39.19 15.14
N THR A 33 68.74 40.28 15.82
CA THR A 33 69.02 41.73 15.64
C THR A 33 67.90 42.48 14.90
N LEU A 34 67.29 43.55 15.44
CA LEU A 34 67.88 44.69 16.14
C LEU A 34 66.86 45.32 17.13
N ALA A 35 67.34 45.69 18.32
CA ALA A 35 66.55 46.24 19.42
C ALA A 35 66.10 47.69 19.17
N GLY A 36 64.78 47.90 19.13
CA GLY A 36 64.14 49.18 19.39
C GLY A 36 63.31 49.04 20.67
N LEU A 37 63.58 49.87 21.68
CA LEU A 37 62.77 49.96 22.89
C LEU A 37 61.35 50.42 22.53
N ALA A 38 60.47 49.47 22.23
CA ALA A 38 59.04 49.64 22.43
C ALA A 38 58.71 48.98 23.76
N PHE A 39 58.12 49.73 24.69
CA PHE A 39 57.45 49.16 25.84
C PHE A 39 56.51 48.07 25.32
N ALA A 40 56.83 46.81 25.62
CA ALA A 40 55.87 45.74 25.47
C ALA A 40 54.74 46.07 26.46
N ALA A 41 53.63 46.59 25.94
CA ALA A 41 52.37 46.54 26.65
C ALA A 41 52.18 45.07 27.07
N PRO A 42 51.72 44.79 28.31
CA PRO A 42 51.48 43.42 28.73
C PRO A 42 50.60 42.76 27.67
N ALA A 43 51.00 41.58 27.20
CA ALA A 43 50.11 40.75 26.41
C ALA A 43 48.80 40.65 27.18
N VAL A 44 47.69 41.10 26.58
CA VAL A 44 46.37 41.09 27.21
C VAL A 44 45.95 39.63 27.30
N HIS A 45 46.35 38.99 28.40
CA HIS A 45 45.89 37.65 28.74
C HIS A 45 44.43 37.75 29.17
N ALA A 46 43.59 36.85 28.68
CA ALA A 46 42.23 36.67 29.16
C ALA A 46 42.24 36.51 30.70
N ALA A 47 41.71 37.48 31.43
CA ALA A 47 41.54 37.36 32.87
C ALA A 47 40.19 36.70 33.17
N SER A 48 40.13 35.91 34.24
CA SER A 48 38.91 35.19 34.66
C SER A 48 38.34 35.77 35.94
N TYR A 49 37.05 36.06 35.91
CA TYR A 49 36.32 36.73 36.98
C TYR A 49 35.11 35.89 37.34
N THR A 50 34.94 35.59 38.63
CA THR A 50 33.80 34.79 39.12
C THR A 50 32.81 35.67 39.86
N TRP A 51 31.53 35.56 39.50
CA TRP A 51 30.42 36.25 40.16
C TRP A 51 30.28 35.78 41.62
N THR A 52 30.14 36.72 42.56
CA THR A 52 30.04 36.42 44.00
C THR A 52 28.64 36.57 44.59
N PRO A 53 27.73 37.43 44.08
CA PRO A 53 26.36 37.53 44.62
C PRO A 53 25.51 36.27 44.39
N LEU A 54 24.96 35.70 45.47
CA LEU A 54 24.09 34.52 45.42
C LEU A 54 22.62 34.82 45.77
N THR A 55 22.34 35.95 46.41
CA THR A 55 21.00 36.30 46.94
C THR A 55 20.10 36.96 45.90
N ALA A 56 18.83 37.15 46.26
CA ALA A 56 17.87 37.94 45.48
C ALA A 56 18.35 39.38 45.33
N GLY A 57 18.07 39.98 44.17
CA GLY A 57 18.23 41.42 43.97
C GLY A 57 18.60 41.80 42.54
N PRO A 58 18.36 43.06 42.16
CA PRO A 58 19.08 43.66 41.06
C PRO A 58 20.53 43.94 41.51
N PHE A 59 21.49 43.53 40.69
CA PHE A 59 22.90 43.89 40.83
C PHE A 59 23.34 44.66 39.59
N ASN A 60 24.36 45.51 39.71
CA ASN A 60 25.01 46.10 38.54
C ASN A 60 26.24 45.25 38.18
N TRP A 61 26.54 45.12 36.89
CA TRP A 61 27.75 44.42 36.42
C TRP A 61 29.02 45.01 37.02
N ASN A 62 29.11 46.34 36.96
CA ASN A 62 30.10 47.16 37.65
C ASN A 62 29.36 48.24 38.44
N ASN A 63 29.61 48.31 39.75
CA ASN A 63 29.10 49.36 40.61
C ASN A 63 30.21 50.40 40.86
N ALA A 64 29.89 51.70 40.79
CA ALA A 64 30.84 52.80 40.94
C ALA A 64 31.39 52.96 42.38
N ASN A 65 30.83 52.24 43.36
CA ASN A 65 31.09 52.41 44.79
C ASN A 65 31.86 51.23 45.44
N SER A 66 32.84 50.65 44.74
CA SER A 66 33.79 49.67 45.32
C SER A 66 33.20 48.34 45.83
N GLN A 67 32.04 47.91 45.32
CA GLN A 67 31.54 46.55 45.56
C GLN A 67 32.19 45.54 44.60
N ASN A 68 32.85 44.53 45.16
CA ASN A 68 33.48 43.42 44.43
C ASN A 68 32.42 42.34 44.14
N ASN A 69 31.48 42.62 43.22
CA ASN A 69 30.52 41.61 42.72
C ASN A 69 31.23 40.46 41.97
N TRP A 70 32.51 40.67 41.65
CA TRP A 70 33.41 39.67 41.09
C TRP A 70 34.53 39.36 42.07
N THR A 71 35.32 38.32 41.80
CA THR A 71 36.47 37.95 42.65
C THR A 71 37.58 39.00 42.73
N SER A 72 37.82 39.77 41.65
CA SER A 72 38.80 40.85 41.62
C SER A 72 38.48 41.81 40.47
N GLY A 73 38.11 43.07 40.74
CA GLY A 73 37.74 44.03 39.68
C GLY A 73 36.42 43.63 38.99
N PHE A 74 36.31 43.85 37.68
CA PHE A 74 35.21 43.30 36.87
C PHE A 74 35.69 43.00 35.45
N PRO A 75 35.14 41.97 34.78
CA PRO A 75 35.51 41.63 33.41
C PRO A 75 34.98 42.68 32.43
N ASN A 76 35.87 43.27 31.63
CA ASN A 76 35.55 44.25 30.57
C ASN A 76 36.75 44.53 29.64
N ALA A 77 37.44 43.49 29.20
CA ALA A 77 38.53 43.59 28.24
C ALA A 77 38.46 42.49 27.18
N LEU A 78 39.27 42.67 26.12
CA LEU A 78 39.44 41.68 25.06
C LEU A 78 39.72 40.30 25.67
N ALA A 79 38.99 39.29 25.20
CA ALA A 79 39.12 37.90 25.64
C ALA A 79 38.81 37.59 27.11
N ASP A 80 38.39 38.56 27.94
CA ASP A 80 38.04 38.31 29.35
C ASP A 80 36.97 37.22 29.52
N VAL A 81 37.07 36.48 30.61
CA VAL A 81 36.14 35.40 30.99
C VAL A 81 35.30 35.84 32.18
N ALA A 82 34.01 36.02 31.96
CA ALA A 82 33.01 36.24 33.00
C ALA A 82 32.32 34.92 33.36
N ASN A 83 32.56 34.41 34.57
CA ASN A 83 31.93 33.20 35.09
C ASN A 83 30.83 33.56 36.11
N MET A 84 29.59 33.52 35.64
CA MET A 84 28.35 33.69 36.40
C MET A 84 27.59 32.36 36.54
N SER A 85 28.28 31.22 36.47
CA SER A 85 27.75 29.89 36.76
C SER A 85 27.82 29.63 38.27
N VAL A 86 26.85 30.15 39.01
CA VAL A 86 26.81 30.06 40.48
C VAL A 86 25.55 29.37 40.96
N ASN A 87 25.54 28.85 42.18
CA ASN A 87 24.33 28.30 42.80
C ASN A 87 23.55 29.44 43.46
N LEU A 88 22.50 29.94 42.80
CA LEU A 88 21.70 31.05 43.31
C LEU A 88 20.77 30.56 44.43
N SER A 89 20.58 31.38 45.47
CA SER A 89 19.58 31.12 46.51
C SER A 89 18.21 31.75 46.21
N ALA A 90 18.14 32.65 45.22
CA ALA A 90 16.91 33.26 44.72
C ALA A 90 17.11 33.84 43.31
N ASN A 91 16.04 34.28 42.64
CA ASN A 91 16.08 34.89 41.31
C ASN A 91 16.95 36.16 41.30
N GLN A 92 17.74 36.34 40.24
CA GLN A 92 18.68 37.46 40.15
C GLN A 92 18.62 38.17 38.79
N THR A 93 18.70 39.50 38.83
CA THR A 93 18.84 40.35 37.63
C THR A 93 20.14 41.14 37.73
N VAL A 94 20.96 41.12 36.68
CA VAL A 94 22.22 41.87 36.60
C VAL A 94 22.10 42.92 35.49
N ASN A 95 22.28 44.18 35.84
CA ASN A 95 22.15 45.31 34.94
C ASN A 95 23.51 45.69 34.33
N LEU A 96 23.56 45.81 33.01
CA LEU A 96 24.69 46.38 32.28
C LEU A 96 24.52 47.90 32.19
N ASN A 97 25.37 48.66 32.86
CA ASN A 97 25.35 50.13 32.86
C ASN A 97 26.31 50.77 31.85
N GLN A 98 27.16 49.97 31.20
CA GLN A 98 28.05 50.39 30.12
C GLN A 98 28.25 49.23 29.12
N ALA A 99 28.93 49.49 28.01
CA ALA A 99 29.36 48.42 27.11
C ALA A 99 30.41 47.54 27.81
N ILE A 100 30.19 46.22 27.78
CA ILE A 100 31.06 45.22 28.39
C ILE A 100 31.65 44.33 27.30
N THR A 101 32.97 44.33 27.18
CA THR A 101 33.73 43.48 26.24
C THR A 101 34.17 42.19 26.92
N LEU A 102 33.89 41.03 26.31
CA LEU A 102 34.22 39.70 26.83
C LEU A 102 34.63 38.76 25.70
N GLY A 103 35.51 37.82 26.00
CA GLY A 103 35.73 36.63 25.17
C GLY A 103 34.80 35.48 25.51
N THR A 104 34.50 35.30 26.79
CA THR A 104 33.60 34.23 27.26
C THR A 104 32.70 34.71 28.38
N LEU A 105 31.40 34.42 28.28
CA LEU A 105 30.43 34.56 29.35
C LEU A 105 29.81 33.20 29.64
N THR A 106 29.91 32.70 30.87
CA THR A 106 29.10 31.58 31.34
C THR A 106 28.08 32.10 32.35
N ILE A 107 26.80 31.82 32.16
CA ILE A 107 25.71 32.36 32.98
C ILE A 107 24.65 31.30 33.30
N GLY A 108 24.18 31.30 34.54
CA GLY A 108 23.02 30.53 34.96
C GLY A 108 23.19 29.96 36.36
N ASP A 109 22.11 29.37 36.85
CA ASP A 109 22.07 28.74 38.15
C ASP A 109 22.60 27.29 38.08
N ASN A 110 23.48 26.89 39.00
CA ASN A 110 24.10 25.57 39.02
C ASN A 110 23.20 24.46 39.60
N ASN A 111 22.14 24.80 40.33
CA ASN A 111 21.10 23.82 40.69
C ASN A 111 19.93 23.83 39.69
N GLY A 112 19.87 24.86 38.84
CA GLY A 112 18.89 25.00 37.77
C GLY A 112 17.47 25.32 38.21
N VAL A 113 17.28 25.90 39.41
CA VAL A 113 15.96 26.24 39.95
C VAL A 113 15.66 27.72 39.70
N GLN A 114 16.63 28.60 39.92
CA GLN A 114 16.42 30.05 39.87
C GLN A 114 16.58 30.62 38.46
N THR A 115 15.91 31.75 38.23
CA THR A 115 16.08 32.55 37.02
C THR A 115 17.29 33.48 37.15
N PHE A 116 18.03 33.63 36.04
CA PHE A 116 19.17 34.54 35.94
C PHE A 116 18.98 35.44 34.71
N THR A 117 18.82 36.74 34.94
CA THR A 117 18.62 37.72 33.86
C THR A 117 19.79 38.70 33.77
N LEU A 118 20.28 38.95 32.54
CA LEU A 118 21.23 40.01 32.23
C LEU A 118 20.52 41.12 31.43
N ALA A 119 20.22 42.23 32.10
CA ALA A 119 19.37 43.30 31.60
C ALA A 119 20.13 44.56 31.19
N PRO A 120 19.65 45.31 30.18
CA PRO A 120 20.27 46.57 29.79
C PRO A 120 19.87 47.68 30.78
N SER A 121 20.85 48.47 31.20
CA SER A 121 20.68 49.73 31.93
C SER A 121 21.55 50.80 31.26
N SER A 122 21.35 51.02 29.96
CA SER A 122 22.20 51.76 28.99
C SER A 122 23.46 51.03 28.47
N GLY A 123 23.78 49.85 29.01
CA GLY A 123 24.89 49.02 28.56
C GLY A 123 24.54 47.96 27.50
N SER A 124 25.56 47.25 27.04
CA SER A 124 25.50 46.18 26.04
C SER A 124 26.64 45.18 26.25
N LEU A 125 26.57 44.03 25.57
CA LEU A 125 27.68 43.08 25.47
C LEU A 125 28.40 43.24 24.13
N ILE A 126 29.72 43.08 24.15
CA ILE A 126 30.58 43.00 22.98
C ILE A 126 31.36 41.69 23.12
N PHE A 127 31.17 40.76 22.19
CA PHE A 127 31.93 39.51 22.17
C PHE A 127 33.14 39.66 21.24
N ASP A 128 34.33 39.57 21.82
CA ASP A 128 35.62 39.88 21.18
C ASP A 128 36.74 39.01 21.78
N VAL A 129 37.53 38.36 20.93
CA VAL A 129 38.64 37.50 21.31
C VAL A 129 39.90 37.83 20.52
N SER A 130 41.08 37.57 21.11
CA SER A 130 42.35 37.78 20.40
C SER A 130 42.52 36.90 19.16
N SER A 131 41.81 35.76 19.13
CA SER A 131 41.77 34.82 18.01
C SER A 131 40.65 33.80 18.22
N GLY A 132 40.01 33.34 17.14
CA GLY A 132 39.05 32.22 17.20
C GLY A 132 37.60 32.69 17.33
N THR A 133 36.87 32.08 18.26
CA THR A 133 35.41 32.27 18.43
C THR A 133 35.11 32.59 19.88
N ALA A 134 34.35 33.67 20.11
CA ALA A 134 33.85 34.04 21.43
C ALA A 134 32.75 33.07 21.90
N SER A 135 32.49 32.99 23.20
CA SER A 135 31.59 31.98 23.77
C SER A 135 30.56 32.56 24.75
N LEU A 136 29.29 32.21 24.57
CA LEU A 136 28.21 32.43 25.54
C LEU A 136 27.66 31.08 26.00
N ASN A 137 27.94 30.72 27.23
CA ASN A 137 27.58 29.43 27.80
C ASN A 137 26.45 29.58 28.81
N ARG A 138 25.48 28.66 28.78
CA ARG A 138 24.53 28.48 29.88
C ARG A 138 25.08 27.45 30.87
N SER A 139 24.93 27.67 32.17
CA SER A 139 25.20 26.64 33.19
C SER A 139 24.40 25.35 32.92
N SER A 140 24.94 24.20 33.31
CA SER A 140 24.45 22.88 32.91
C SER A 140 23.28 22.32 33.75
N ALA A 141 22.58 23.14 34.52
CA ALA A 141 21.62 22.66 35.50
C ALA A 141 20.19 23.14 35.23
N GLY A 142 19.26 22.18 35.23
CA GLY A 142 17.81 22.34 35.41
C GLY A 142 17.05 23.30 34.49
N THR A 143 15.84 23.65 34.94
CA THR A 143 14.75 24.30 34.18
C THR A 143 14.67 25.82 34.37
N GLY A 144 15.39 26.38 35.36
CA GLY A 144 15.42 27.81 35.65
C GLY A 144 15.86 28.62 34.43
N ALA A 145 15.10 29.64 34.04
CA ALA A 145 15.34 30.38 32.80
C ALA A 145 16.58 31.30 32.89
N THR A 146 17.42 31.26 31.86
CA THR A 146 18.49 32.26 31.65
C THR A 146 18.08 33.21 30.54
N THR A 147 18.10 34.51 30.80
CA THR A 147 17.73 35.53 29.82
C THR A 147 18.84 36.57 29.68
N VAL A 148 19.21 36.88 28.44
CA VAL A 148 20.06 38.03 28.11
C VAL A 148 19.23 39.00 27.28
N SER A 149 18.76 40.07 27.91
CA SER A 149 17.97 41.11 27.25
C SER A 149 18.80 42.32 26.82
N SER A 150 20.08 42.35 27.18
CA SER A 150 21.03 43.35 26.69
C SER A 150 21.38 43.13 25.23
N ASN A 151 21.60 44.21 24.47
CA ASN A 151 22.09 44.12 23.10
C ASN A 151 23.47 43.46 23.06
N ILE A 152 23.73 42.73 21.98
CA ILE A 152 24.98 42.01 21.74
C ILE A 152 25.60 42.56 20.45
N THR A 153 26.88 42.90 20.49
CA THR A 153 27.69 43.20 19.32
C THR A 153 28.72 42.10 19.11
N LEU A 154 28.77 41.56 17.90
CA LEU A 154 29.73 40.54 17.48
C LEU A 154 30.95 41.24 16.84
N ASN A 155 32.07 41.33 17.56
CA ASN A 155 33.37 41.64 16.94
C ASN A 155 34.01 40.37 16.37
N ASP A 156 33.69 39.22 16.95
CA ASP A 156 34.04 37.88 16.46
C ASP A 156 32.81 36.97 16.33
N ASN A 157 33.01 35.80 15.73
CA ASN A 157 31.98 34.76 15.73
C ASN A 157 31.63 34.37 17.18
N LEU A 158 30.36 34.06 17.43
CA LEU A 158 29.88 33.67 18.76
C LEU A 158 29.35 32.24 18.74
N VAL A 159 29.81 31.39 19.68
CA VAL A 159 29.19 30.10 19.97
C VAL A 159 28.35 30.17 21.24
N VAL A 160 27.13 29.65 21.17
CA VAL A 160 26.17 29.51 22.26
C VAL A 160 25.98 28.03 22.58
N LYS A 161 26.29 27.63 23.81
CA LYS A 161 26.30 26.22 24.23
C LYS A 161 26.00 26.05 25.72
N LEU A 162 25.86 24.82 26.19
CA LEU A 162 25.91 24.48 27.61
C LEU A 162 27.36 24.41 28.07
N ALA A 163 27.60 24.84 29.31
CA ALA A 163 28.85 24.62 30.04
C ALA A 163 28.91 23.18 30.61
N GLY A 164 28.66 22.18 29.76
CA GLY A 164 28.62 20.75 30.13
C GLY A 164 27.21 20.22 30.43
N GLY A 165 27.14 18.98 30.92
CA GLY A 165 25.90 18.29 31.33
C GLY A 165 24.96 17.87 30.19
N THR A 166 23.90 17.14 30.56
CA THR A 166 22.89 16.59 29.62
C THR A 166 21.47 17.03 29.95
N ALA A 167 21.30 17.94 30.92
CA ALA A 167 19.98 18.44 31.28
C ALA A 167 19.37 19.29 30.14
N SER A 168 18.06 19.16 29.95
CA SER A 168 17.32 20.05 29.05
C SER A 168 17.25 21.45 29.66
N SER A 169 17.59 22.46 28.88
CA SER A 169 17.83 23.82 29.39
C SER A 169 17.41 24.86 28.36
N THR A 170 16.96 26.03 28.81
CA THR A 170 16.55 27.13 27.91
C THR A 170 17.33 28.40 28.19
N MET A 171 17.87 29.01 27.13
CA MET A 171 18.45 30.35 27.14
C MET A 171 17.68 31.25 26.17
N THR A 172 17.27 32.44 26.62
CA THR A 172 16.61 33.44 25.77
C THR A 172 17.53 34.63 25.52
N LEU A 173 17.76 34.98 24.25
CA LEU A 173 18.41 36.22 23.85
C LEU A 173 17.34 37.16 23.28
N SER A 174 17.08 38.25 23.98
CA SER A 174 16.05 39.23 23.62
C SER A 174 16.56 40.60 23.24
N GLY A 175 17.82 40.92 23.55
CA GLY A 175 18.49 42.07 22.98
C GLY A 175 18.76 41.88 21.48
N ILE A 176 18.98 43.01 20.77
CA ILE A 176 19.40 42.99 19.36
C ILE A 176 20.82 42.45 19.28
N ILE A 177 21.04 41.48 18.40
CA ILE A 177 22.36 40.99 18.00
C ILE A 177 22.76 41.72 16.71
N SER A 178 23.91 42.38 16.74
CA SER A 178 24.52 43.13 15.65
C SER A 178 25.99 42.71 15.48
N GLU A 179 26.67 43.21 14.44
CA GLU A 179 28.08 42.87 14.16
C GLU A 179 28.91 44.12 13.85
N SER A 180 30.22 44.00 14.04
CA SER A 180 31.23 44.99 13.65
C SER A 180 32.36 44.33 12.88
N GLY A 181 33.05 45.08 12.01
CA GLY A 181 34.20 44.56 11.27
C GLY A 181 33.86 43.46 10.26
N GLY A 182 32.66 43.51 9.66
CA GLY A 182 32.17 42.56 8.64
C GLY A 182 31.39 41.39 9.20
N ALA A 183 30.95 40.49 8.32
CA ALA A 183 30.07 39.36 8.64
C ALA A 183 30.61 38.49 9.80
N LYS A 184 29.78 38.27 10.83
CA LYS A 184 30.04 37.38 11.98
C LYS A 184 28.87 36.41 12.17
N SER A 185 29.20 35.17 12.49
CA SER A 185 28.21 34.10 12.65
C SER A 185 27.83 33.88 14.12
N LEU A 186 26.59 33.43 14.32
CA LEU A 186 26.09 32.92 15.59
C LEU A 186 25.92 31.41 15.49
N THR A 187 26.66 30.65 16.28
CA THR A 187 26.61 29.19 16.31
C THR A 187 25.89 28.70 17.56
N LYS A 188 24.90 27.82 17.42
CA LYS A 188 24.24 27.09 18.49
C LYS A 188 24.77 25.66 18.51
N ASP A 189 25.48 25.27 19.57
CA ASP A 189 26.18 23.97 19.65
C ASP A 189 25.98 23.25 21.00
N SER A 190 24.78 22.71 21.24
CA SER A 190 24.50 21.79 22.36
C SER A 190 23.17 21.08 22.16
N GLY A 191 23.16 19.74 22.23
CA GLY A 191 21.99 18.91 21.91
C GLY A 191 20.77 19.17 22.80
N THR A 192 20.97 19.47 24.07
CA THR A 192 19.88 19.63 25.07
C THR A 192 19.58 21.09 25.43
N LEU A 193 20.24 22.04 24.78
CA LEU A 193 19.92 23.47 24.93
C LEU A 193 18.86 23.87 23.91
N THR A 194 17.81 24.53 24.37
CA THR A 194 16.93 25.36 23.54
C THR A 194 17.42 26.81 23.61
N LEU A 195 17.80 27.36 22.46
CA LEU A 195 18.15 28.78 22.33
C LEU A 195 16.97 29.54 21.71
N ALA A 196 16.32 30.40 22.48
CA ALA A 196 15.25 31.25 21.97
C ALA A 196 15.81 32.63 21.56
N LEU A 197 15.60 33.01 20.29
CA LEU A 197 15.93 34.32 19.76
C LEU A 197 14.66 35.15 19.60
N THR A 198 14.66 36.36 20.16
CA THR A 198 13.52 37.29 20.12
C THR A 198 13.89 38.71 19.67
N GLY A 199 15.18 39.01 19.52
CA GLY A 199 15.64 40.29 18.98
C GLY A 199 15.37 40.44 17.47
N SER A 200 15.25 41.69 17.00
CA SER A 200 15.32 42.03 15.57
C SER A 200 16.79 42.13 15.16
N ASN A 201 17.41 41.01 14.84
CA ASN A 201 18.85 40.95 14.66
C ASN A 201 19.29 41.50 13.29
N THR A 202 20.50 42.08 13.24
CA THR A 202 21.02 42.79 12.05
C THR A 202 22.35 42.24 11.52
N PHE A 203 22.94 41.24 12.18
CA PHE A 203 24.17 40.59 11.71
C PHE A 203 23.95 39.85 10.38
N SER A 204 25.01 39.74 9.57
CA SER A 204 24.95 39.21 8.21
C SER A 204 25.74 37.92 8.01
N GLY A 205 26.56 37.50 8.98
CA GLY A 205 27.33 36.25 8.88
C GLY A 205 26.51 34.97 9.02
N GLY A 206 25.23 35.07 9.38
CA GLY A 206 24.30 33.93 9.42
C GLY A 206 24.34 33.12 10.72
N VAL A 207 23.46 32.14 10.80
CA VAL A 207 23.27 31.29 11.98
C VAL A 207 23.66 29.86 11.67
N ILE A 208 24.39 29.21 12.58
CA ILE A 208 24.73 27.79 12.49
C ILE A 208 24.01 27.06 13.63
N ILE A 209 23.03 26.23 13.32
CA ILE A 209 22.36 25.35 14.29
C ILE A 209 23.04 23.98 14.18
N LYS A 210 24.13 23.81 14.93
CA LYS A 210 24.91 22.57 14.89
C LYS A 210 24.24 21.48 15.69
N ASN A 211 23.73 21.79 16.88
CA ASN A 211 23.13 20.82 17.78
C ASN A 211 21.94 21.41 18.55
N GLY A 212 20.90 20.59 18.76
CA GLY A 212 19.73 20.91 19.59
C GLY A 212 18.76 21.91 18.95
N THR A 213 17.95 22.57 19.78
CA THR A 213 16.86 23.43 19.31
C THR A 213 17.22 24.91 19.31
N LEU A 214 16.89 25.61 18.22
CA LEU A 214 16.81 27.06 18.15
C LEU A 214 15.37 27.47 17.86
N GLU A 215 14.81 28.36 18.66
CA GLU A 215 13.44 28.88 18.50
C GLU A 215 13.47 30.36 18.09
N SER A 216 12.76 30.71 17.03
CA SER A 216 12.55 32.09 16.56
C SER A 216 11.11 32.51 16.84
N ARG A 217 10.92 33.55 17.68
CA ARG A 217 9.59 33.78 18.30
C ARG A 217 8.86 35.05 17.90
N THR A 218 9.56 36.16 17.67
CA THR A 218 8.92 37.49 17.69
C THR A 218 9.10 38.31 16.42
N THR A 219 10.11 38.03 15.60
CA THR A 219 10.48 38.86 14.44
C THR A 219 10.84 37.98 13.25
N THR A 220 10.81 38.54 12.04
CA THR A 220 11.22 37.84 10.81
C THR A 220 12.73 37.84 10.58
N THR A 221 13.48 38.61 11.38
CA THR A 221 14.94 38.80 11.28
C THR A 221 15.70 38.26 12.49
N THR A 222 15.09 37.35 13.27
CA THR A 222 15.76 36.68 14.41
C THR A 222 17.06 35.98 14.00
N LEU A 223 17.18 35.52 12.75
CA LEU A 223 18.39 34.88 12.22
C LEU A 223 19.38 35.86 11.57
N GLY A 224 19.13 37.17 11.64
CA GLY A 224 19.87 38.16 10.86
C GLY A 224 19.55 38.03 9.36
N SER A 225 20.46 38.48 8.50
CA SER A 225 20.28 38.45 7.03
C SER A 225 21.08 37.34 6.33
N GLY A 226 21.99 36.67 7.04
CA GLY A 226 22.87 35.65 6.48
C GLY A 226 22.19 34.30 6.21
N THR A 227 22.97 33.33 5.76
CA THR A 227 22.45 31.95 5.53
C THR A 227 22.33 31.20 6.86
N ALA A 228 21.23 30.47 7.05
CA ALA A 228 21.07 29.54 8.16
C ALA A 228 21.64 28.16 7.77
N THR A 229 22.60 27.64 8.52
CA THR A 229 23.21 26.32 8.30
C THR A 229 22.81 25.39 9.43
N MET A 230 22.41 24.15 9.13
CA MET A 230 21.96 23.19 10.12
C MET A 230 22.72 21.87 10.00
N GLY A 231 23.03 21.24 11.13
CA GLY A 231 23.69 19.94 11.18
C GLY A 231 25.18 19.97 10.78
N GLY A 232 25.63 18.91 10.12
CA GLY A 232 27.01 18.71 9.67
C GLY A 232 27.82 17.78 10.57
N ALA A 233 29.11 17.60 10.24
CA ALA A 233 29.99 16.69 10.96
C ALA A 233 30.05 17.01 12.47
N GLY A 234 29.93 15.98 13.31
CA GLY A 234 29.85 16.11 14.76
C GLY A 234 28.49 16.58 15.28
N SER A 235 27.46 16.64 14.44
CA SER A 235 26.09 16.96 14.87
C SER A 235 25.32 15.71 15.32
N THR A 236 24.56 15.85 16.40
CA THR A 236 23.58 14.88 16.90
C THR A 236 22.14 15.24 16.49
N GLY A 237 21.99 16.12 15.50
CA GLY A 237 20.70 16.63 15.05
C GLY A 237 20.46 18.07 15.47
N ALA A 238 19.64 18.78 14.68
CA ALA A 238 19.37 20.20 14.82
C ALA A 238 17.91 20.51 14.51
N THR A 239 17.29 21.33 15.35
CA THR A 239 15.88 21.72 15.21
C THR A 239 15.78 23.23 15.16
N TYR A 240 15.09 23.76 14.15
CA TYR A 240 14.67 25.16 14.08
C TYR A 240 13.16 25.24 14.20
N LEU A 241 12.68 25.91 15.25
CA LEU A 241 11.25 26.14 15.46
C LEU A 241 10.94 27.61 15.23
N THR A 242 9.86 27.91 14.52
CA THR A 242 9.44 29.30 14.29
C THR A 242 7.94 29.43 14.12
N GLY A 243 7.40 30.58 14.54
CA GLY A 243 6.07 31.05 14.19
C GLY A 243 6.11 32.25 13.25
N GLN A 244 7.29 32.57 12.71
CA GLN A 244 7.59 33.76 11.94
C GLN A 244 8.08 33.38 10.55
N SER A 245 7.63 34.11 9.53
CA SER A 245 8.18 33.99 8.17
C SER A 245 9.64 34.42 8.13
N ASN A 246 10.40 33.75 7.26
CA ASN A 246 11.84 33.93 7.17
C ASN A 246 12.30 33.93 5.71
N SER A 247 13.21 34.85 5.38
CA SER A 247 13.77 35.03 4.02
C SER A 247 15.21 34.54 3.90
N ASN A 248 15.81 34.05 4.99
CA ASN A 248 17.14 33.48 4.97
C ASN A 248 17.12 32.20 4.12
N ARG A 249 18.20 31.96 3.39
CA ARG A 249 18.44 30.65 2.78
C ARG A 249 18.82 29.65 3.85
N PHE A 250 18.46 28.39 3.64
CA PHE A 250 18.83 27.29 4.53
C PHE A 250 19.77 26.31 3.84
N VAL A 251 20.82 25.89 4.52
CA VAL A 251 21.71 24.80 4.11
C VAL A 251 21.63 23.69 5.14
N ILE A 252 21.20 22.50 4.72
CA ILE A 252 20.95 21.35 5.58
C ILE A 252 22.06 20.34 5.36
N ASN A 253 22.92 20.14 6.34
CA ASN A 253 24.00 19.14 6.27
C ASN A 253 23.61 17.89 7.04
N ALA A 254 23.94 16.71 6.50
CA ALA A 254 23.74 15.46 7.20
C ALA A 254 24.42 15.49 8.58
N PRO A 255 23.70 15.16 9.67
CA PRO A 255 24.31 14.98 10.98
C PRO A 255 24.93 13.58 11.10
N ASP A 256 25.78 13.37 12.10
CA ASP A 256 26.34 12.05 12.41
C ASP A 256 25.25 11.13 13.03
N SER A 257 24.26 11.72 13.70
CA SER A 257 23.08 11.05 14.27
C SER A 257 21.91 12.02 14.44
N GLY A 258 20.71 11.51 14.69
CA GLY A 258 19.50 12.33 14.85
C GLY A 258 18.98 12.93 13.53
N ASN A 259 18.04 13.87 13.65
CA ASN A 259 17.34 14.45 12.50
C ASN A 259 17.61 15.96 12.39
N ILE A 260 17.47 16.49 11.17
CA ILE A 260 17.36 17.94 10.95
C ILE A 260 15.89 18.30 10.73
N VAL A 261 15.38 19.21 11.55
CA VAL A 261 13.96 19.54 11.60
C VAL A 261 13.76 21.05 11.49
N ILE A 262 12.84 21.48 10.63
CA ILE A 262 12.28 22.82 10.62
C ILE A 262 10.78 22.70 10.89
N GLY A 263 10.28 23.41 11.90
CA GLY A 263 8.87 23.26 12.28
C GLY A 263 8.22 24.46 12.94
N ALA A 264 6.89 24.36 13.06
CA ALA A 264 6.09 25.36 13.73
C ALA A 264 6.35 25.34 15.25
N ASN A 265 6.44 26.50 15.89
CA ASN A 265 6.81 26.63 17.30
C ASN A 265 5.63 26.55 18.31
N GLY A 266 4.46 26.07 17.90
CA GLY A 266 3.34 25.90 18.82
C GLY A 266 2.00 25.74 18.15
N ALA A 267 0.96 25.59 18.97
CA ALA A 267 -0.41 25.50 18.48
C ALA A 267 -0.83 26.83 17.83
N GLY A 268 -1.30 26.75 16.58
CA GLY A 268 -1.80 27.91 15.84
C GLY A 268 -0.70 28.73 15.17
N SER A 269 0.58 28.36 15.34
CA SER A 269 1.66 29.10 14.72
C SER A 269 1.84 28.73 13.25
N GLY A 270 2.31 29.69 12.45
CA GLY A 270 2.50 29.52 11.03
C GLY A 270 3.74 30.23 10.54
N PHE A 271 4.48 29.64 9.60
CA PHE A 271 5.65 30.30 9.01
C PHE A 271 5.73 30.09 7.51
N THR A 272 6.38 31.03 6.82
CA THR A 272 6.78 30.91 5.42
C THR A 272 8.29 31.01 5.27
N MET A 273 8.90 30.01 4.64
CA MET A 273 10.29 30.03 4.22
C MET A 273 10.40 30.44 2.76
N SER A 274 11.08 31.56 2.49
CA SER A 274 11.22 32.12 1.13
C SER A 274 12.65 32.14 0.60
N GLY A 275 13.67 32.12 1.47
CA GLY A 275 15.04 31.84 1.06
C GLY A 275 15.21 30.34 0.84
N GLY A 276 15.49 29.90 -0.38
CA GLY A 276 15.51 28.49 -0.74
C GLY A 276 16.35 27.58 0.16
N VAL A 277 16.06 26.28 0.10
CA VAL A 277 16.72 25.25 0.90
C VAL A 277 17.69 24.45 0.03
N THR A 278 18.93 24.31 0.47
CA THR A 278 19.92 23.40 -0.13
C THR A 278 20.15 22.21 0.80
N LEU A 279 19.87 21.02 0.31
CA LEU A 279 20.09 19.76 1.04
C LEU A 279 21.48 19.21 0.74
N ASN A 280 22.19 18.80 1.79
CA ASN A 280 23.37 17.93 1.80
C ASN A 280 23.13 16.80 2.82
N GLY A 281 21.86 16.45 3.04
CA GLY A 281 21.33 15.64 4.13
C GLY A 281 19.80 15.74 4.17
N ASN A 282 19.16 14.86 4.94
CA ASN A 282 17.70 14.80 5.00
C ASN A 282 17.13 15.98 5.80
N LEU A 283 15.99 16.52 5.35
CA LEU A 283 15.23 17.54 6.07
C LEU A 283 13.84 17.01 6.41
N THR A 284 13.42 17.22 7.66
CA THR A 284 12.02 17.13 8.06
C THR A 284 11.42 18.54 8.16
N LEU A 285 10.44 18.85 7.33
CA LEU A 285 9.56 20.00 7.48
C LEU A 285 8.30 19.55 8.19
N GLN A 286 7.98 20.16 9.35
CA GLN A 286 6.85 19.70 10.16
C GLN A 286 5.94 20.80 10.66
N THR A 287 4.69 20.46 10.93
CA THR A 287 3.76 21.29 11.71
C THR A 287 3.87 20.96 13.19
N ASN A 288 3.21 21.74 14.05
CA ASN A 288 3.19 21.47 15.49
C ASN A 288 2.18 20.36 15.82
N GLU A 289 2.54 19.45 16.73
CA GLU A 289 1.64 18.39 17.20
C GLU A 289 0.53 18.97 18.10
N ASN A 290 -0.56 19.40 17.48
CA ASN A 290 -1.72 19.95 18.16
C ASN A 290 -2.64 18.84 18.71
N VAL A 291 -3.04 18.94 19.97
CA VAL A 291 -3.85 17.93 20.70
C VAL A 291 -5.38 18.17 20.54
N ILE A 292 -5.83 19.10 19.69
CA ILE A 292 -7.24 19.59 19.70
C ILE A 292 -7.95 19.39 18.34
N THR A 293 -9.25 19.08 18.40
CA THR A 293 -10.20 19.08 17.28
C THR A 293 -10.48 20.51 16.76
N GLY A 294 -9.73 20.95 15.76
CA GLY A 294 -10.27 21.77 14.66
C GLY A 294 -10.13 23.29 14.66
N SER A 295 -9.96 24.00 15.79
CA SER A 295 -9.92 25.49 15.75
C SER A 295 -8.52 26.11 15.65
N THR A 296 -7.48 25.44 16.16
CA THR A 296 -6.12 26.00 16.23
C THR A 296 -5.20 25.18 15.33
N LYS A 297 -4.90 25.70 14.14
CA LYS A 297 -4.16 25.00 13.08
C LYS A 297 -2.75 25.56 12.94
N ALA A 298 -1.75 24.70 12.93
CA ALA A 298 -0.38 25.08 12.60
C ALA A 298 -0.15 24.99 11.08
N ILE A 299 0.71 25.88 10.56
CA ILE A 299 0.96 26.03 9.12
C ILE A 299 2.46 26.06 8.82
N SER A 300 2.92 25.25 7.88
CA SER A 300 4.31 25.28 7.39
C SER A 300 4.32 25.53 5.88
N ILE A 301 4.88 26.67 5.44
CA ILE A 301 4.94 27.05 4.02
C ILE A 301 6.38 27.14 3.54
N LEU A 302 6.66 26.54 2.39
CA LEU A 302 7.92 26.68 1.67
C LEU A 302 7.66 27.26 0.27
N THR A 303 8.33 28.37 -0.04
CA THR A 303 8.23 29.09 -1.32
C THR A 303 9.55 29.22 -2.07
N GLY A 304 10.68 29.12 -1.36
CA GLY A 304 12.02 29.33 -1.91
C GLY A 304 12.58 28.18 -2.76
N GLY A 305 11.87 27.06 -2.86
CA GLY A 305 12.33 25.85 -3.55
C GLY A 305 13.37 25.04 -2.76
N VAL A 306 13.72 23.86 -3.31
CA VAL A 306 14.67 22.92 -2.69
C VAL A 306 15.64 22.40 -3.75
N THR A 307 16.93 22.35 -3.43
CA THR A 307 18.00 21.80 -4.29
C THR A 307 18.95 20.92 -3.47
N GLY A 308 19.95 20.30 -4.12
CA GLY A 308 20.98 19.51 -3.46
C GLY A 308 20.63 18.02 -3.35
N THR A 309 21.14 17.33 -2.33
CA THR A 309 21.00 15.88 -2.09
C THR A 309 20.44 15.59 -0.70
N GLY A 310 19.54 14.61 -0.61
CA GLY A 310 18.87 14.20 0.63
C GLY A 310 17.36 14.13 0.47
N ASN A 311 16.68 13.47 1.39
CA ASN A 311 15.23 13.31 1.35
C ASN A 311 14.53 14.49 2.02
N LEU A 312 13.37 14.86 1.47
CA LEU A 312 12.46 15.83 2.07
C LEU A 312 11.27 15.09 2.70
N LEU A 313 11.20 15.11 4.02
CA LEU A 313 10.08 14.58 4.78
C LEU A 313 9.13 15.70 5.16
N LEU A 314 7.87 15.60 4.73
CA LEU A 314 6.78 16.47 5.13
C LEU A 314 6.02 15.76 6.24
N ASN A 315 6.20 16.21 7.49
CA ASN A 315 5.59 15.59 8.65
C ASN A 315 4.44 16.47 9.16
N ASN A 316 3.25 16.28 8.60
CA ASN A 316 2.06 17.05 9.00
C ASN A 316 1.47 16.45 10.28
N LEU A 317 1.93 16.94 11.42
CA LEU A 317 1.60 16.44 12.75
C LEU A 317 0.36 17.11 13.34
N GLY A 318 -0.26 16.42 14.31
CA GLY A 318 -1.30 16.97 15.19
C GLY A 318 -2.71 16.73 14.68
N LEU A 319 -3.64 16.31 15.55
CA LEU A 319 -5.01 15.90 15.19
C LEU A 319 -5.89 17.05 14.65
N ALA A 320 -5.39 18.28 14.69
CA ALA A 320 -5.99 19.43 14.04
C ALA A 320 -5.82 19.36 12.51
N ALA A 321 -6.56 20.22 11.79
CA ALA A 321 -6.42 20.35 10.34
C ALA A 321 -5.18 21.18 9.95
N ASN A 322 -4.01 20.79 10.46
CA ASN A 322 -2.73 21.41 10.16
C ASN A 322 -2.37 21.24 8.69
N VAL A 323 -1.60 22.18 8.14
CA VAL A 323 -1.33 22.24 6.70
C VAL A 323 0.16 22.44 6.44
N ILE A 324 0.68 21.68 5.47
CA ILE A 324 1.96 21.96 4.83
C ILE A 324 1.69 22.43 3.40
N THR A 325 2.34 23.50 2.96
CA THR A 325 2.23 23.99 1.58
C THR A 325 3.61 24.22 0.97
N ILE A 326 3.85 23.63 -0.19
CA ILE A 326 5.02 23.90 -1.02
C ILE A 326 4.55 24.55 -2.31
N SER A 327 5.03 25.75 -2.59
CA SER A 327 4.61 26.57 -3.73
C SER A 327 5.78 27.40 -4.26
N GLY A 328 5.58 28.20 -5.30
CA GLY A 328 6.63 29.07 -5.83
C GLY A 328 7.72 28.30 -6.57
N THR A 329 8.97 28.44 -6.12
CA THR A 329 10.15 27.87 -6.81
C THR A 329 10.17 26.35 -6.75
N SER A 330 10.68 25.72 -7.81
CA SER A 330 10.71 24.25 -7.96
C SER A 330 11.41 23.52 -6.80
N VAL A 331 10.92 22.33 -6.50
CA VAL A 331 11.58 21.34 -5.63
C VAL A 331 12.33 20.37 -6.54
N ASN A 332 13.66 20.44 -6.57
CA ASN A 332 14.48 19.67 -7.51
C ASN A 332 15.79 19.16 -6.87
N HIS A 333 15.68 18.62 -5.65
CA HIS A 333 16.77 17.89 -4.99
C HIS A 333 16.84 16.44 -5.47
N SER A 334 18.02 15.83 -5.33
CA SER A 334 18.22 14.39 -5.51
C SER A 334 17.86 13.66 -4.23
N GLY A 335 16.71 12.98 -4.25
CA GLY A 335 16.15 12.24 -3.12
C GLY A 335 14.63 12.15 -3.24
N SER A 336 13.97 11.56 -2.25
CA SER A 336 12.52 11.42 -2.24
C SER A 336 11.82 12.64 -1.63
N ILE A 337 10.52 12.76 -1.91
CA ILE A 337 9.56 13.54 -1.14
C ILE A 337 8.59 12.57 -0.48
N THR A 338 8.44 12.65 0.83
CA THR A 338 7.49 11.79 1.56
C THR A 338 6.55 12.65 2.40
N LEU A 339 5.24 12.46 2.26
CA LEU A 339 4.25 12.96 3.23
C LEU A 339 3.96 11.90 4.28
N GLN A 340 4.00 12.27 5.55
CA GLN A 340 3.53 11.49 6.68
C GLN A 340 2.88 12.39 7.74
N GLY A 341 2.49 11.79 8.86
CA GLY A 341 1.96 12.50 10.03
C GLY A 341 0.49 12.18 10.28
N THR A 342 -0.04 12.78 11.35
CA THR A 342 -1.35 12.46 11.94
C THR A 342 -2.39 13.56 11.71
N ALA A 343 -2.03 14.64 11.01
CA ALA A 343 -2.95 15.72 10.73
C ALA A 343 -4.07 15.33 9.76
N THR A 344 -5.20 16.01 9.89
CA THR A 344 -6.37 15.86 9.01
C THR A 344 -6.41 16.91 7.91
N GLY A 345 -5.56 17.94 8.00
CA GLY A 345 -5.47 18.99 7.00
C GLY A 345 -4.69 18.52 5.76
N THR A 346 -4.95 19.16 4.63
CA THR A 346 -4.31 18.79 3.35
C THR A 346 -2.89 19.33 3.29
N THR A 347 -1.94 18.52 2.84
CA THR A 347 -0.63 18.97 2.37
C THR A 347 -0.71 19.22 0.88
N THR A 348 -0.31 20.41 0.42
CA THR A 348 -0.38 20.79 -1.00
C THR A 348 1.01 21.07 -1.56
N ILE A 349 1.35 20.45 -2.69
CA ILE A 349 2.53 20.76 -3.49
C ILE A 349 2.04 21.33 -4.83
N SER A 350 2.18 22.63 -4.98
CA SER A 350 1.88 23.38 -6.21
C SER A 350 3.15 23.88 -6.92
N ALA A 351 4.30 23.85 -6.23
CA ALA A 351 5.59 24.06 -6.88
C ALA A 351 5.87 22.90 -7.87
N PRO A 352 6.51 23.18 -9.02
CA PRO A 352 7.00 22.11 -9.90
C PRO A 352 7.98 21.19 -9.15
N ILE A 353 7.74 19.88 -9.20
CA ILE A 353 8.70 18.88 -8.74
C ILE A 353 9.61 18.50 -9.92
N GLY A 354 10.91 18.72 -9.80
CA GLY A 354 11.88 18.50 -10.87
C GLY A 354 12.39 17.07 -10.98
N SER A 355 13.11 16.80 -12.08
CA SER A 355 13.55 15.46 -12.48
C SER A 355 14.60 14.80 -11.59
N ASN A 356 15.28 15.58 -10.74
CA ASN A 356 16.23 15.01 -9.78
C ASN A 356 15.51 14.27 -8.63
N VAL A 357 14.25 14.59 -8.38
CA VAL A 357 13.47 13.92 -7.33
C VAL A 357 13.23 12.47 -7.77
N THR A 358 13.56 11.53 -6.88
CA THR A 358 13.61 10.11 -7.19
C THR A 358 12.29 9.39 -6.90
N SER A 359 11.39 9.97 -6.11
CA SER A 359 10.06 9.45 -5.86
C SER A 359 9.21 10.45 -5.07
N VAL A 360 7.89 10.29 -5.17
CA VAL A 360 6.91 10.96 -4.32
C VAL A 360 6.11 9.89 -3.60
N THR A 361 6.06 9.97 -2.27
CA THR A 361 5.38 8.98 -1.43
C THR A 361 4.34 9.67 -0.55
N GLN A 362 3.10 9.24 -0.67
CA GLN A 362 2.03 9.53 0.28
C GLN A 362 1.94 8.39 1.31
N ASN A 363 2.25 8.69 2.57
CA ASN A 363 2.33 7.72 3.66
C ASN A 363 1.50 8.12 4.89
N SER A 364 0.72 9.21 4.82
CA SER A 364 -0.20 9.60 5.89
C SER A 364 -1.58 9.01 5.64
N ALA A 365 -2.13 8.30 6.62
CA ALA A 365 -3.50 7.78 6.57
C ALA A 365 -4.57 8.89 6.64
N THR A 366 -4.22 10.09 7.15
CA THR A 366 -5.18 11.15 7.49
C THR A 366 -4.92 12.46 6.75
N SER A 367 -3.65 12.78 6.46
CA SER A 367 -3.27 14.02 5.77
C SER A 367 -3.27 13.76 4.28
N ARG A 368 -4.27 14.25 3.56
CA ARG A 368 -4.32 14.17 2.08
C ARG A 368 -3.14 14.91 1.45
N LEU A 369 -2.48 14.29 0.47
CA LEU A 369 -1.48 14.95 -0.40
C LEU A 369 -2.17 15.43 -1.68
N VAL A 370 -2.02 16.71 -2.02
CA VAL A 370 -2.46 17.26 -3.31
C VAL A 370 -1.25 17.66 -4.13
N LEU A 371 -1.15 17.14 -5.35
CA LEU A 371 -0.16 17.57 -6.34
C LEU A 371 -0.86 18.40 -7.41
N SER A 372 -0.35 19.59 -7.69
CA SER A 372 -0.94 20.52 -8.67
C SER A 372 0.07 21.26 -9.54
N GLY A 373 1.37 21.08 -9.26
CA GLY A 373 2.45 21.60 -10.10
C GLY A 373 2.69 20.73 -11.33
N SER A 374 3.44 21.26 -12.30
CA SER A 374 3.98 20.48 -13.43
C SER A 374 5.15 19.62 -12.90
N ASN A 375 4.91 18.34 -12.69
CA ASN A 375 5.91 17.46 -12.09
C ASN A 375 6.66 16.66 -13.14
N ALA A 376 7.95 16.45 -12.91
CA ALA A 376 8.87 15.77 -13.82
C ALA A 376 9.80 14.79 -13.09
N TYR A 377 9.49 14.41 -11.84
CA TYR A 377 10.27 13.43 -11.08
C TYR A 377 10.32 12.09 -11.80
N THR A 378 11.40 11.33 -11.59
CA THR A 378 11.73 10.19 -12.47
C THR A 378 11.38 8.82 -11.92
N GLY A 379 11.16 8.68 -10.61
CA GLY A 379 10.74 7.41 -10.03
C GLY A 379 9.26 7.33 -9.66
N ALA A 380 8.93 6.34 -8.84
CA ALA A 380 7.55 5.94 -8.57
C ALA A 380 6.77 6.98 -7.74
N THR A 381 5.46 7.01 -8.00
CA THR A 381 4.44 7.63 -7.16
C THR A 381 3.87 6.56 -6.26
N ASN A 382 4.21 6.57 -4.97
CA ASN A 382 3.77 5.55 -4.01
C ASN A 382 2.66 6.12 -3.13
N ILE A 383 1.54 5.41 -3.02
CA ILE A 383 0.39 5.78 -2.19
C ILE A 383 0.19 4.65 -1.18
N ASN A 384 0.95 4.71 -0.09
CA ASN A 384 0.99 3.64 0.90
C ASN A 384 -0.23 3.67 1.84
N ALA A 385 -0.74 4.87 2.14
CA ALA A 385 -1.88 5.09 3.03
C ALA A 385 -2.60 6.41 2.67
N GLY A 386 -3.87 6.52 3.08
CA GLY A 386 -4.65 7.76 2.92
C GLY A 386 -4.93 8.10 1.45
N THR A 387 -4.86 9.39 1.10
CA THR A 387 -5.24 9.86 -0.25
C THR A 387 -4.16 10.72 -0.89
N LEU A 388 -3.78 10.39 -2.12
CA LEU A 388 -3.11 11.30 -3.06
C LEU A 388 -4.17 11.82 -4.02
N ALA A 389 -4.34 13.14 -4.11
CA ALA A 389 -5.30 13.76 -5.02
C ALA A 389 -4.61 14.61 -6.09
N LEU A 390 -5.12 14.53 -7.31
CA LEU A 390 -4.74 15.42 -8.39
C LEU A 390 -5.41 16.79 -8.20
N GLY A 391 -4.62 17.86 -8.27
CA GLY A 391 -5.09 19.24 -8.18
C GLY A 391 -5.11 19.96 -9.53
N ALA A 392 -4.65 19.31 -10.59
CA ALA A 392 -4.69 19.76 -11.98
C ALA A 392 -4.61 18.52 -12.91
N SER A 393 -4.81 18.71 -14.22
CA SER A 393 -4.51 17.68 -15.21
C SER A 393 -3.01 17.61 -15.50
N ASN A 394 -2.52 16.44 -15.95
CA ASN A 394 -1.13 16.21 -16.33
C ASN A 394 -0.14 16.53 -15.18
N VAL A 395 -0.46 15.99 -13.99
CA VAL A 395 0.26 16.24 -12.74
C VAL A 395 1.26 15.14 -12.47
N LEU A 396 0.90 13.87 -12.70
CA LEU A 396 1.83 12.76 -12.58
C LEU A 396 2.75 12.73 -13.81
N PRO A 397 4.06 12.46 -13.67
CA PRO A 397 4.92 12.25 -14.82
C PRO A 397 4.47 11.00 -15.59
N ASP A 398 4.33 11.09 -16.92
CA ASP A 398 3.84 10.01 -17.80
C ASP A 398 4.57 8.66 -17.64
N ALA A 399 5.84 8.68 -17.25
CA ALA A 399 6.66 7.48 -17.05
C ALA A 399 6.68 6.98 -15.60
N SER A 400 6.10 7.73 -14.65
CA SER A 400 6.10 7.37 -13.24
C SER A 400 5.15 6.21 -12.97
N ALA A 401 5.68 5.07 -12.57
CA ALA A 401 4.85 3.97 -12.06
C ALA A 401 4.07 4.44 -10.82
N VAL A 402 2.81 4.04 -10.73
CA VAL A 402 1.93 4.34 -9.60
C VAL A 402 1.74 3.06 -8.80
N SER A 403 2.12 3.08 -7.52
CA SER A 403 1.87 1.97 -6.58
C SER A 403 0.83 2.40 -5.55
N ILE A 404 -0.23 1.62 -5.38
CA ILE A 404 -1.32 1.88 -4.42
C ILE A 404 -1.36 0.74 -3.40
N GLY A 405 -1.19 1.09 -2.12
CA GLY A 405 -1.43 0.20 -0.98
C GLY A 405 -2.88 0.31 -0.51
N ALA A 406 -3.12 0.19 0.80
CA ALA A 406 -4.46 0.40 1.38
C ALA A 406 -4.81 1.91 1.42
N ALA A 407 -4.99 2.49 0.23
CA ALA A 407 -5.00 3.93 0.00
C ALA A 407 -5.81 4.29 -1.26
N THR A 408 -5.93 5.59 -1.53
CA THR A 408 -6.71 6.13 -2.66
C THR A 408 -5.87 7.05 -3.54
N LEU A 409 -5.90 6.81 -4.85
CA LEU A 409 -5.60 7.82 -5.87
C LEU A 409 -6.91 8.52 -6.26
N ASP A 410 -7.01 9.82 -5.96
CA ASP A 410 -8.18 10.63 -6.25
C ASP A 410 -7.91 11.53 -7.47
N ALA A 411 -8.51 11.19 -8.61
CA ALA A 411 -8.39 11.97 -9.83
C ALA A 411 -9.19 13.29 -9.78
N ALA A 412 -10.05 13.47 -8.77
CA ALA A 412 -11.03 14.55 -8.73
C ALA A 412 -11.75 14.68 -10.09
N THR A 413 -11.67 15.81 -10.78
CA THR A 413 -12.25 16.01 -12.13
C THR A 413 -11.18 16.11 -13.22
N PHE A 414 -9.96 15.62 -12.96
CA PHE A 414 -8.80 15.86 -13.81
C PHE A 414 -8.44 14.67 -14.69
N ALA A 415 -7.63 14.95 -15.71
CA ALA A 415 -7.11 13.97 -16.64
C ALA A 415 -5.60 13.80 -16.45
N ASP A 416 -5.12 12.56 -16.41
CA ASP A 416 -3.69 12.29 -16.25
C ASP A 416 -3.22 11.03 -17.00
N SER A 417 -1.95 11.01 -17.34
CA SER A 417 -1.26 9.83 -17.86
C SER A 417 -0.11 9.47 -16.92
N ALA A 418 0.09 8.18 -16.68
CA ALA A 418 1.14 7.69 -15.80
C ALA A 418 1.72 6.39 -16.35
N GLY A 419 2.78 5.91 -15.68
CA GLY A 419 3.41 4.63 -15.96
C GLY A 419 2.49 3.46 -15.62
N THR A 420 3.08 2.32 -15.26
CA THR A 420 2.30 1.14 -14.88
C THR A 420 1.59 1.35 -13.55
N LEU A 421 0.46 0.67 -13.36
CA LEU A 421 -0.25 0.58 -12.08
C LEU A 421 0.13 -0.71 -11.36
N ASP A 422 0.62 -0.56 -10.14
CA ASP A 422 0.86 -1.62 -9.17
C ASP A 422 -0.12 -1.50 -8.00
N VAL A 423 -0.89 -2.56 -7.76
CA VAL A 423 -1.88 -2.63 -6.68
C VAL A 423 -1.33 -3.59 -5.64
N THR A 424 -1.01 -3.11 -4.45
CA THR A 424 -0.17 -3.86 -3.48
C THR A 424 -0.93 -4.32 -2.23
N ALA A 425 -2.18 -3.91 -2.07
CA ALA A 425 -3.00 -4.30 -0.91
C ALA A 425 -4.49 -4.38 -1.25
N ALA A 426 -5.25 -5.03 -0.38
CA ALA A 426 -6.71 -4.96 -0.39
C ALA A 426 -7.18 -3.53 -0.08
N ASN A 427 -8.36 -3.16 -0.61
CA ASN A 427 -8.95 -1.82 -0.47
C ASN A 427 -8.11 -0.70 -1.11
N SER A 428 -7.24 -1.02 -2.06
CA SER A 428 -6.66 -0.01 -2.94
C SER A 428 -7.78 0.64 -3.74
N ALA A 429 -7.79 1.96 -3.89
CA ALA A 429 -8.88 2.64 -4.57
C ALA A 429 -8.39 3.68 -5.60
N ILE A 430 -9.16 3.79 -6.68
CA ILE A 430 -9.13 4.94 -7.57
C ILE A 430 -10.48 5.64 -7.46
N ASN A 431 -10.48 6.92 -7.13
CA ASN A 431 -11.68 7.75 -7.15
C ASN A 431 -11.70 8.62 -8.42
N LEU A 432 -12.80 8.55 -9.16
CA LEU A 432 -13.02 9.29 -10.40
C LEU A 432 -14.20 10.23 -10.20
N GLY A 433 -13.96 11.53 -10.17
CA GLY A 433 -15.04 12.51 -10.29
C GLY A 433 -15.53 12.64 -11.74
N SER A 434 -16.55 13.49 -11.92
CA SER A 434 -17.18 13.66 -13.24
C SER A 434 -16.17 14.14 -14.27
N GLY A 435 -16.06 13.42 -15.39
CA GLY A 435 -15.15 13.73 -16.48
C GLY A 435 -13.68 13.37 -16.24
N ALA A 436 -13.33 12.77 -15.09
CA ALA A 436 -11.97 12.34 -14.83
C ALA A 436 -11.55 11.19 -15.76
N THR A 437 -10.30 11.25 -16.23
CA THR A 437 -9.71 10.20 -17.08
C THR A 437 -8.29 9.89 -16.65
N LEU A 438 -7.98 8.64 -16.32
CA LEU A 438 -6.61 8.19 -16.08
C LEU A 438 -6.16 7.18 -17.14
N ALA A 439 -4.96 7.37 -17.68
CA ALA A 439 -4.34 6.43 -18.59
C ALA A 439 -3.02 5.90 -18.01
N PHE A 440 -2.96 4.62 -17.71
CA PHE A 440 -1.76 3.92 -17.29
C PHE A 440 -1.09 3.23 -18.47
N ALA A 441 0.22 3.04 -18.38
CA ALA A 441 0.96 2.13 -19.26
C ALA A 441 0.47 0.67 -19.10
N ASN A 442 0.88 -0.21 -20.02
CA ASN A 442 0.53 -1.63 -19.93
C ASN A 442 1.06 -2.22 -18.61
N SER A 443 0.14 -2.70 -17.78
CA SER A 443 0.42 -3.21 -16.43
C SER A 443 0.31 -4.74 -16.35
N SER A 444 0.17 -5.45 -17.47
CA SER A 444 0.01 -6.91 -17.52
C SER A 444 1.22 -7.69 -17.00
N ALA A 445 2.40 -7.06 -16.97
CA ALA A 445 3.63 -7.64 -16.43
C ALA A 445 3.85 -7.30 -14.94
N VAL A 446 3.00 -6.44 -14.36
CA VAL A 446 3.07 -6.07 -12.95
C VAL A 446 2.21 -7.05 -12.15
N ASP A 447 2.82 -7.76 -11.20
CA ASP A 447 2.06 -8.62 -10.29
C ASP A 447 1.36 -7.76 -9.25
N TRP A 448 0.02 -7.85 -9.17
CA TRP A 448 -0.76 -7.14 -8.16
C TRP A 448 -0.70 -7.81 -6.78
N THR A 449 0.18 -8.79 -6.54
CA THR A 449 0.48 -9.37 -5.20
C THR A 449 -0.74 -9.80 -4.36
N GLY A 450 -1.88 -10.09 -5.00
CA GLY A 450 -3.15 -10.39 -4.33
C GLY A 450 -3.97 -9.17 -3.87
N GLY A 451 -3.58 -7.96 -4.25
CA GLY A 451 -4.31 -6.73 -4.04
C GLY A 451 -5.59 -6.64 -4.88
N THR A 452 -6.54 -5.83 -4.39
CA THR A 452 -7.83 -5.56 -5.07
C THR A 452 -7.97 -4.07 -5.31
N LEU A 453 -8.48 -3.71 -6.50
CA LEU A 453 -8.67 -2.33 -6.92
C LEU A 453 -10.16 -1.99 -6.91
N ASN A 454 -10.55 -1.08 -6.03
CA ASN A 454 -11.90 -0.53 -6.00
C ASN A 454 -11.97 0.78 -6.79
N ILE A 455 -12.85 0.85 -7.79
CA ILE A 455 -13.15 2.07 -8.51
C ILE A 455 -14.36 2.73 -7.85
N THR A 456 -14.19 3.99 -7.49
CA THR A 456 -15.21 4.80 -6.79
C THR A 456 -15.51 6.08 -7.57
N GLY A 457 -16.62 6.74 -7.22
CA GLY A 457 -17.08 7.95 -7.89
C GLY A 457 -17.90 7.65 -9.16
N THR A 458 -17.72 8.45 -10.20
CA THR A 458 -18.47 8.42 -11.47
C THR A 458 -17.66 7.75 -12.58
N PHE A 459 -17.44 6.44 -12.46
CA PHE A 459 -16.83 5.66 -13.54
C PHE A 459 -17.71 5.66 -14.80
N VAL A 460 -17.11 5.90 -15.96
CA VAL A 460 -17.74 5.79 -17.27
C VAL A 460 -17.03 4.73 -18.09
N SER A 461 -17.75 3.64 -18.37
CA SER A 461 -17.29 2.50 -19.18
C SER A 461 -16.75 2.98 -20.53
N GLY A 462 -15.53 2.55 -20.86
CA GLY A 462 -14.88 2.83 -22.13
C GLY A 462 -14.17 4.18 -22.23
N THR A 463 -14.20 5.02 -21.18
CA THR A 463 -13.56 6.35 -21.22
C THR A 463 -12.75 6.71 -19.98
N SER A 464 -13.19 6.36 -18.76
CA SER A 464 -12.59 6.91 -17.54
C SER A 464 -11.22 6.32 -17.19
N LEU A 465 -10.98 5.04 -17.49
CA LEU A 465 -9.73 4.37 -17.17
C LEU A 465 -9.20 3.62 -18.38
N ARG A 466 -7.90 3.72 -18.60
CA ARG A 466 -7.18 3.02 -19.67
C ARG A 466 -5.91 2.39 -19.15
N PHE A 467 -5.63 1.19 -19.64
CA PHE A 467 -4.40 0.43 -19.37
C PHE A 467 -3.76 0.02 -20.69
N GLY A 468 -2.56 0.53 -20.95
CA GLY A 468 -1.88 0.31 -22.22
C GLY A 468 -2.65 0.88 -23.41
N THR A 469 -2.43 0.30 -24.59
CA THR A 469 -3.05 0.75 -25.85
C THR A 469 -3.80 -0.34 -26.59
N THR A 470 -3.98 -1.50 -25.97
CA THR A 470 -4.62 -2.70 -26.53
C THR A 470 -5.45 -3.39 -25.45
N SER A 471 -6.23 -4.41 -25.82
CA SER A 471 -6.97 -5.23 -24.85
C SER A 471 -6.09 -6.06 -23.90
N GLY A 472 -4.77 -6.11 -24.13
CA GLY A 472 -3.79 -6.82 -23.29
C GLY A 472 -3.10 -5.96 -22.25
N GLY A 473 -3.63 -4.78 -21.93
CA GLY A 473 -3.07 -3.86 -20.93
C GLY A 473 -3.11 -4.37 -19.49
N LEU A 474 -3.95 -5.37 -19.22
CA LEU A 474 -4.09 -6.11 -17.96
C LEU A 474 -4.33 -7.60 -18.26
N THR A 475 -4.00 -8.46 -17.30
CA THR A 475 -4.33 -9.90 -17.33
C THR A 475 -5.76 -10.16 -16.86
N SER A 476 -6.30 -11.35 -17.15
CA SER A 476 -7.62 -11.77 -16.66
C SER A 476 -7.71 -11.80 -15.13
N THR A 477 -6.64 -12.24 -14.46
CA THR A 477 -6.54 -12.22 -12.99
C THR A 477 -6.61 -10.79 -12.45
N GLN A 478 -5.86 -9.85 -13.03
CA GLN A 478 -5.92 -8.44 -12.62
C GLN A 478 -7.32 -7.85 -12.84
N LEU A 479 -7.95 -8.11 -13.99
CA LEU A 479 -9.31 -7.67 -14.28
C LEU A 479 -10.33 -8.22 -13.26
N SER A 480 -10.18 -9.48 -12.83
CA SER A 480 -11.03 -10.07 -11.80
C SER A 480 -10.84 -9.48 -10.40
N SER A 481 -9.73 -8.80 -10.15
CA SER A 481 -9.44 -8.08 -8.90
C SER A 481 -9.97 -6.65 -8.88
N ILE A 482 -10.60 -6.18 -9.97
CA ILE A 482 -11.20 -4.85 -10.04
C ILE A 482 -12.68 -4.92 -9.64
N THR A 483 -13.10 -4.02 -8.77
CA THR A 483 -14.49 -3.86 -8.35
C THR A 483 -14.97 -2.43 -8.59
N ALA A 484 -16.26 -2.26 -8.88
CA ALA A 484 -16.93 -0.96 -8.82
C ALA A 484 -18.41 -1.19 -8.46
N ASP A 485 -19.06 -0.17 -7.91
CA ASP A 485 -20.49 -0.24 -7.61
C ASP A 485 -21.31 -0.47 -8.90
N GLY A 486 -22.24 -1.44 -8.86
CA GLY A 486 -23.10 -1.79 -9.98
C GLY A 486 -22.45 -2.51 -11.17
N ILE A 487 -21.16 -2.87 -11.11
CA ILE A 487 -20.47 -3.58 -12.21
C ILE A 487 -20.08 -4.99 -11.76
N SER A 488 -20.50 -6.01 -12.53
CA SER A 488 -20.24 -7.42 -12.23
C SER A 488 -18.92 -7.94 -12.79
N SER A 489 -18.44 -7.36 -13.90
CA SER A 489 -17.22 -7.81 -14.57
C SER A 489 -16.59 -6.71 -15.40
N PHE A 490 -15.26 -6.77 -15.53
CA PHE A 490 -14.50 -5.82 -16.34
C PHE A 490 -13.76 -6.51 -17.48
N ALA A 491 -13.61 -5.78 -18.59
CA ALA A 491 -12.72 -6.12 -19.69
C ALA A 491 -12.00 -4.87 -20.20
N LEU A 492 -11.01 -5.06 -21.07
CA LEU A 492 -10.41 -3.97 -21.85
C LEU A 492 -10.89 -4.03 -23.29
N ASN A 493 -11.33 -2.89 -23.83
CA ASN A 493 -11.63 -2.79 -25.26
C ASN A 493 -10.35 -2.77 -26.12
N ALA A 494 -10.49 -2.73 -27.44
CA ALA A 494 -9.36 -2.74 -28.38
C ALA A 494 -8.34 -1.60 -28.18
N ASN A 495 -8.73 -0.50 -27.53
CA ASN A 495 -7.88 0.66 -27.25
C ASN A 495 -7.31 0.65 -25.83
N GLY A 496 -7.57 -0.39 -25.05
CA GLY A 496 -7.13 -0.55 -23.66
C GLY A 496 -8.00 0.16 -22.62
N TYR A 497 -9.17 0.69 -23.00
CA TYR A 497 -10.08 1.29 -22.01
C TYR A 497 -10.84 0.21 -21.24
N LEU A 498 -10.94 0.41 -19.93
CA LEU A 498 -11.74 -0.42 -19.05
C LEU A 498 -13.22 -0.23 -19.37
N ILE A 499 -13.89 -1.33 -19.68
CA ILE A 499 -15.32 -1.37 -19.96
C ILE A 499 -16.00 -2.28 -18.94
N ASP A 500 -17.23 -1.92 -18.60
CA ASP A 500 -18.20 -2.86 -18.04
C ASP A 500 -18.39 -3.96 -19.08
N ALA A 501 -17.90 -5.15 -18.74
CA ALA A 501 -18.03 -6.30 -19.61
C ALA A 501 -19.43 -6.87 -19.39
N PRO A 502 -20.27 -6.98 -20.44
CA PRO A 502 -21.49 -7.76 -20.32
C PRO A 502 -21.11 -9.17 -19.84
N PRO A 503 -21.96 -9.82 -19.02
CA PRO A 503 -21.80 -11.24 -18.71
C PRO A 503 -21.51 -12.00 -20.01
N PRO A 504 -20.61 -12.99 -20.01
CA PRO A 504 -20.26 -13.73 -21.23
C PRO A 504 -21.53 -14.17 -21.96
N GLU A 505 -21.56 -13.95 -23.28
CA GLU A 505 -22.73 -14.16 -24.13
C GLU A 505 -23.33 -15.56 -23.91
N LEU A 506 -24.64 -15.63 -23.65
CA LEU A 506 -25.39 -16.85 -23.33
C LEU A 506 -25.30 -17.83 -24.50
N VAL A 507 -24.51 -18.90 -24.39
CA VAL A 507 -24.23 -19.79 -25.53
C VAL A 507 -25.37 -20.77 -25.82
N ALA A 508 -26.25 -21.06 -24.85
CA ALA A 508 -27.51 -21.79 -25.02
C ALA A 508 -28.36 -21.74 -23.73
N ASN A 509 -29.68 -21.85 -23.85
CA ASN A 509 -30.56 -22.19 -22.70
C ASN A 509 -30.29 -23.62 -22.18
N ASP A 510 -29.70 -24.47 -23.03
CA ASP A 510 -29.36 -25.84 -22.67
C ASP A 510 -27.91 -25.92 -22.20
N ALA A 511 -27.64 -26.74 -21.20
CA ALA A 511 -26.28 -27.13 -20.83
C ALA A 511 -25.73 -28.08 -21.90
N VAL A 512 -24.57 -27.76 -22.47
CA VAL A 512 -23.86 -28.57 -23.47
C VAL A 512 -22.58 -29.12 -22.86
N VAL A 513 -22.48 -30.44 -22.80
CA VAL A 513 -21.34 -31.16 -22.24
C VAL A 513 -20.63 -31.94 -23.33
N GLY A 514 -19.33 -31.71 -23.50
CA GLY A 514 -18.48 -32.47 -24.40
C GLY A 514 -17.45 -33.30 -23.63
N PHE A 515 -17.04 -34.42 -24.22
CA PHE A 515 -16.02 -35.32 -23.67
C PHE A 515 -14.78 -35.40 -24.59
N PRO A 516 -14.07 -34.28 -24.84
CA PRO A 516 -12.86 -34.28 -25.65
C PRO A 516 -11.74 -35.06 -24.96
N SER A 517 -10.99 -35.87 -25.70
CA SER A 517 -9.78 -36.52 -25.17
C SER A 517 -8.56 -35.61 -25.35
N ALA A 518 -7.72 -35.50 -24.31
CA ALA A 518 -6.48 -34.70 -24.34
C ALA A 518 -5.25 -35.48 -24.87
N VAL A 519 -5.40 -36.73 -25.32
CA VAL A 519 -4.26 -37.56 -25.72
C VAL A 519 -4.01 -37.45 -27.23
N SER A 520 -3.24 -36.43 -27.62
CA SER A 520 -2.69 -36.32 -28.97
C SER A 520 -1.62 -37.38 -29.19
N GLY A 521 -1.85 -38.30 -30.14
CA GLY A 521 -0.78 -39.12 -30.74
C GLY A 521 -0.61 -40.56 -30.27
N SER A 522 -1.62 -41.21 -29.66
CA SER A 522 -1.56 -42.65 -29.39
C SER A 522 -2.82 -43.40 -29.82
N THR A 523 -2.65 -44.54 -30.49
CA THR A 523 -3.70 -45.42 -31.01
C THR A 523 -4.39 -46.25 -29.92
N THR A 524 -4.46 -45.76 -28.68
CA THR A 524 -4.84 -46.54 -27.49
C THR A 524 -5.80 -45.76 -26.59
N PHE A 525 -6.88 -46.40 -26.14
CA PHE A 525 -7.78 -45.92 -25.10
C PHE A 525 -7.05 -45.82 -23.74
N VAL A 526 -7.54 -44.93 -22.87
CA VAL A 526 -7.09 -44.76 -21.48
C VAL A 526 -8.12 -45.40 -20.55
N LEU A 527 -7.68 -46.32 -19.68
CA LEU A 527 -8.51 -47.00 -18.69
C LEU A 527 -8.61 -46.20 -17.39
N ALA A 528 -9.78 -46.19 -16.75
CA ALA A 528 -9.98 -45.58 -15.43
C ALA A 528 -9.17 -46.24 -14.29
N GLY A 529 -8.78 -47.50 -14.47
CA GLY A 529 -7.95 -48.24 -13.50
C GLY A 529 -8.73 -49.01 -12.43
N SER A 530 -10.06 -48.91 -12.40
CA SER A 530 -10.96 -49.78 -11.62
C SER A 530 -12.33 -49.88 -12.29
N ALA A 531 -12.98 -51.05 -12.18
CA ALA A 531 -14.31 -51.30 -12.74
C ALA A 531 -15.41 -50.56 -11.96
N THR A 532 -15.09 -50.12 -10.73
CA THR A 532 -15.97 -49.29 -9.89
C THR A 532 -15.72 -47.79 -10.07
N SER A 533 -14.86 -47.40 -11.03
CA SER A 533 -14.58 -46.00 -11.27
C SER A 533 -15.79 -45.26 -11.84
N THR A 534 -16.00 -44.04 -11.37
CA THR A 534 -17.09 -43.15 -11.76
C THR A 534 -16.52 -41.89 -12.41
N ILE A 535 -17.29 -41.28 -13.31
CA ILE A 535 -17.11 -39.89 -13.71
C ILE A 535 -18.21 -39.07 -13.04
N THR A 536 -17.87 -38.02 -12.31
CA THR A 536 -18.83 -37.15 -11.65
C THR A 536 -18.77 -35.78 -12.31
N LEU A 537 -19.84 -35.40 -13.00
CA LEU A 537 -20.04 -34.06 -13.56
C LEU A 537 -20.85 -33.23 -12.56
N THR A 538 -20.20 -32.24 -11.94
CA THR A 538 -20.85 -31.34 -10.97
C THR A 538 -21.20 -30.03 -11.66
N PHE A 539 -22.47 -29.67 -11.62
CA PHE A 539 -22.98 -28.43 -12.21
C PHE A 539 -23.37 -27.47 -11.11
N SER A 540 -23.00 -26.20 -11.24
CA SER A 540 -23.38 -25.13 -10.32
C SER A 540 -24.02 -23.97 -11.08
N ILE A 541 -25.18 -23.52 -10.61
CA ILE A 541 -25.92 -22.39 -11.16
C ILE A 541 -25.64 -21.17 -10.29
N ASN A 542 -24.97 -20.15 -10.83
CA ASN A 542 -24.68 -18.95 -10.04
C ASN A 542 -25.92 -18.04 -9.90
N ASN A 543 -25.79 -16.95 -9.14
CA ASN A 543 -26.89 -16.00 -8.87
C ASN A 543 -27.37 -15.22 -10.10
N VAL A 544 -26.70 -15.34 -11.26
CA VAL A 544 -27.11 -14.72 -12.53
C VAL A 544 -27.55 -15.75 -13.58
N GLY A 545 -27.67 -17.02 -13.21
CA GLY A 545 -28.20 -18.08 -14.06
C GLY A 545 -27.19 -18.79 -14.94
N LEU A 546 -25.88 -18.57 -14.78
CA LEU A 546 -24.86 -19.33 -15.53
C LEU A 546 -24.61 -20.70 -14.90
N ILE A 547 -24.54 -21.73 -15.74
CA ILE A 547 -24.23 -23.10 -15.34
C ILE A 547 -22.74 -23.35 -15.59
N SER A 548 -21.96 -23.58 -14.54
CA SER A 548 -20.57 -24.05 -14.65
C SER A 548 -20.50 -25.57 -14.47
N LEU A 549 -19.55 -26.23 -15.14
CA LEU A 549 -19.21 -27.65 -14.98
C LEU A 549 -17.86 -27.80 -14.27
N ASN A 550 -17.83 -28.63 -13.24
CA ASN A 550 -16.64 -29.19 -12.62
C ASN A 550 -16.71 -30.73 -12.73
N ALA A 551 -15.87 -31.30 -13.59
CA ALA A 551 -15.80 -32.72 -13.85
C ALA A 551 -14.70 -33.36 -13.00
N SER A 552 -15.00 -34.52 -12.43
CA SER A 552 -14.06 -35.26 -11.59
C SER A 552 -14.27 -36.77 -11.72
N THR A 553 -13.36 -37.54 -11.16
CA THR A 553 -13.43 -39.01 -11.17
C THR A 553 -12.72 -39.58 -9.95
N ASN A 554 -13.14 -40.76 -9.50
CA ASN A 554 -12.42 -41.56 -8.49
C ASN A 554 -11.44 -42.56 -9.13
N ALA A 555 -11.18 -42.43 -10.44
CA ALA A 555 -10.22 -43.24 -11.19
C ALA A 555 -8.81 -43.20 -10.56
N THR A 556 -8.14 -44.34 -10.52
CA THR A 556 -6.76 -44.44 -10.03
C THR A 556 -5.72 -44.10 -11.11
N ASN A 557 -6.13 -44.13 -12.39
CA ASN A 557 -5.28 -43.71 -13.50
C ASN A 557 -5.23 -42.17 -13.60
N SER A 558 -4.05 -41.60 -13.38
CA SER A 558 -3.84 -40.15 -13.39
C SER A 558 -4.07 -39.50 -14.76
N THR A 559 -3.83 -40.20 -15.87
CA THR A 559 -4.11 -39.69 -17.23
C THR A 559 -5.61 -39.66 -17.51
N PHE A 560 -6.35 -40.65 -17.00
CA PHE A 560 -7.82 -40.64 -17.07
C PHE A 560 -8.36 -39.47 -16.24
N ALA A 561 -7.90 -39.34 -14.99
CA ALA A 561 -8.31 -38.27 -14.10
C ALA A 561 -7.98 -36.87 -14.64
N SER A 562 -6.78 -36.66 -15.19
CA SER A 562 -6.43 -35.36 -15.79
C SER A 562 -7.26 -35.03 -17.02
N THR A 563 -7.65 -36.04 -17.80
CA THR A 563 -8.52 -35.84 -18.97
C THR A 563 -9.93 -35.45 -18.53
N VAL A 564 -10.49 -36.12 -17.52
CA VAL A 564 -11.82 -35.78 -16.96
C VAL A 564 -11.80 -34.37 -16.36
N ASN A 565 -10.80 -34.03 -15.55
CA ASN A 565 -10.69 -32.70 -14.95
C ASN A 565 -10.50 -31.58 -16.01
N ALA A 566 -9.97 -31.90 -17.19
CA ALA A 566 -9.85 -30.94 -18.28
C ALA A 566 -11.21 -30.59 -18.93
N TRP A 567 -12.29 -31.26 -18.57
CA TRP A 567 -13.66 -30.92 -19.00
C TRP A 567 -14.29 -29.82 -18.16
N ASP A 568 -13.61 -29.34 -17.11
CA ASP A 568 -14.02 -28.17 -16.33
C ASP A 568 -14.28 -26.98 -17.26
N ASN A 569 -15.46 -26.38 -17.11
CA ASN A 569 -15.84 -25.24 -17.90
C ASN A 569 -16.69 -24.28 -17.06
N SER A 570 -16.24 -23.03 -16.97
CA SER A 570 -16.93 -21.96 -16.25
C SER A 570 -18.34 -21.64 -16.79
N ASN A 571 -18.66 -22.06 -18.02
CA ASN A 571 -19.96 -21.86 -18.64
C ASN A 571 -20.28 -22.97 -19.65
N VAL A 572 -21.22 -23.84 -19.30
CA VAL A 572 -21.76 -24.87 -20.19
C VAL A 572 -23.19 -24.60 -20.64
N GLY A 573 -23.87 -23.60 -20.06
CA GLY A 573 -25.27 -23.28 -20.35
C GLY A 573 -25.82 -22.22 -19.39
N SER A 574 -27.12 -21.95 -19.48
CA SER A 574 -27.77 -20.93 -18.64
C SER A 574 -29.22 -21.27 -18.29
N VAL A 575 -29.73 -20.69 -17.21
CA VAL A 575 -31.13 -20.74 -16.81
C VAL A 575 -31.65 -19.33 -16.56
N ALA A 576 -32.91 -19.07 -16.95
CA ALA A 576 -33.58 -17.79 -16.68
C ALA A 576 -34.45 -17.84 -15.42
N ASP A 577 -34.81 -19.03 -14.94
CA ASP A 577 -35.75 -19.19 -13.84
C ASP A 577 -35.07 -18.93 -12.48
N ALA A 578 -35.62 -17.98 -11.72
CA ALA A 578 -35.11 -17.59 -10.42
C ALA A 578 -35.10 -18.74 -9.39
N ALA A 579 -36.00 -19.73 -9.54
CA ALA A 579 -36.07 -20.88 -8.66
C ALA A 579 -34.86 -21.81 -8.79
N LEU A 580 -34.07 -21.70 -9.87
CA LEU A 580 -32.90 -22.53 -10.14
C LEU A 580 -31.57 -21.90 -9.67
N LEU A 581 -31.57 -20.61 -9.36
CA LEU A 581 -30.36 -19.86 -8.99
C LEU A 581 -29.74 -20.39 -7.69
N GLY A 582 -28.41 -20.50 -7.66
CA GLY A 582 -27.67 -20.97 -6.49
C GLY A 582 -27.70 -22.49 -6.26
N LYS A 583 -28.35 -23.27 -7.13
CA LYS A 583 -28.41 -24.73 -7.00
C LYS A 583 -27.16 -25.41 -7.58
N THR A 584 -26.80 -26.55 -7.00
CA THR A 584 -25.76 -27.47 -7.50
C THR A 584 -26.35 -28.86 -7.66
N PHE A 585 -26.02 -29.56 -8.75
CA PHE A 585 -26.47 -30.94 -9.02
C PHE A 585 -25.34 -31.73 -9.69
N THR A 586 -25.44 -33.06 -9.69
CA THR A 586 -24.42 -33.93 -10.30
C THR A 586 -25.02 -34.98 -11.23
N LEU A 587 -24.30 -35.30 -12.30
CA LEU A 587 -24.50 -36.52 -13.09
C LEU A 587 -23.32 -37.46 -12.84
N THR A 588 -23.60 -38.66 -12.34
CA THR A 588 -22.57 -39.67 -12.05
C THR A 588 -22.63 -40.78 -13.09
N GLY A 589 -21.58 -40.89 -13.89
CA GLY A 589 -21.38 -41.90 -14.93
C GLY A 589 -20.73 -43.17 -14.39
N THR A 590 -21.37 -44.32 -14.60
CA THR A 590 -20.87 -45.67 -14.21
C THR A 590 -20.98 -46.66 -15.36
N ALA A 591 -20.02 -47.58 -15.43
CA ALA A 591 -20.06 -48.72 -16.36
C ALA A 591 -20.71 -49.96 -15.71
N SER A 592 -21.37 -50.77 -16.53
CA SER A 592 -21.82 -52.13 -16.18
C SER A 592 -21.80 -53.01 -17.42
N GLY A 593 -21.81 -54.34 -17.26
CA GLY A 593 -21.77 -55.28 -18.39
C GLY A 593 -20.40 -55.44 -19.08
N GLY A 594 -19.35 -54.81 -18.54
CA GLY A 594 -17.95 -54.91 -18.99
C GLY A 594 -16.96 -54.54 -17.86
N GLY A 595 -15.75 -54.10 -18.21
CA GLY A 595 -14.66 -53.69 -17.30
C GLY A 595 -14.64 -52.19 -16.94
N ASN A 596 -13.46 -51.58 -16.92
CA ASN A 596 -13.26 -50.16 -16.58
C ASN A 596 -13.92 -49.20 -17.59
N LEU A 597 -14.33 -48.01 -17.16
CA LEU A 597 -14.56 -46.89 -18.09
C LEU A 597 -13.30 -46.60 -18.91
N THR A 598 -13.48 -46.25 -20.18
CA THR A 598 -12.40 -45.88 -21.09
C THR A 598 -12.62 -44.51 -21.72
N LEU A 599 -11.51 -43.80 -21.99
CA LEU A 599 -11.50 -42.58 -22.80
C LEU A 599 -10.66 -42.81 -24.05
N SER A 600 -11.18 -42.44 -25.23
CA SER A 600 -10.47 -42.60 -26.49
C SER A 600 -10.31 -41.28 -27.22
N SER A 601 -9.20 -41.08 -27.94
CA SER A 601 -9.04 -40.00 -28.93
C SER A 601 -9.28 -40.48 -30.37
N ASN A 602 -9.45 -41.79 -30.58
CA ASN A 602 -9.69 -42.35 -31.91
C ASN A 602 -11.11 -42.04 -32.40
N GLY A 603 -11.22 -41.54 -33.64
CA GLY A 603 -12.52 -41.19 -34.23
C GLY A 603 -13.24 -40.00 -33.58
N GLY A 604 -12.53 -39.11 -32.87
CA GLY A 604 -13.07 -37.81 -32.43
C GLY A 604 -13.32 -37.62 -30.91
N GLY A 605 -12.98 -38.57 -30.04
CA GLY A 605 -13.17 -38.45 -28.58
C GLY A 605 -14.32 -39.28 -28.00
N GLY A 606 -14.38 -39.48 -26.68
CA GLY A 606 -15.55 -40.00 -25.98
C GLY A 606 -15.30 -41.08 -24.93
N ILE A 607 -16.38 -41.48 -24.27
CA ILE A 607 -16.46 -42.49 -23.21
C ILE A 607 -16.88 -43.84 -23.82
N GLY A 608 -16.15 -44.89 -23.47
CA GLY A 608 -16.51 -46.29 -23.71
C GLY A 608 -16.37 -47.13 -22.44
N ILE A 609 -16.52 -48.43 -22.57
CA ILE A 609 -16.34 -49.42 -21.50
C ILE A 609 -15.32 -50.45 -21.99
N GLN A 610 -14.48 -50.95 -21.07
CA GLN A 610 -13.50 -51.98 -21.39
C GLN A 610 -14.20 -53.31 -21.61
N GLY A 611 -14.37 -53.67 -22.87
CA GLY A 611 -14.78 -54.99 -23.30
C GLY A 611 -14.11 -55.35 -24.61
N GLU A 612 -14.87 -56.03 -25.46
CA GLU A 612 -14.54 -56.41 -26.83
C GLU A 612 -14.01 -55.23 -27.66
N ASN A 613 -14.80 -54.15 -27.77
CA ASN A 613 -14.36 -52.88 -28.33
C ASN A 613 -14.19 -51.85 -27.22
N SER A 614 -13.05 -51.93 -26.53
CA SER A 614 -12.69 -51.05 -25.39
C SER A 614 -12.70 -49.53 -25.66
N ASN A 615 -13.02 -49.06 -26.88
CA ASN A 615 -13.23 -47.64 -27.20
C ASN A 615 -14.71 -47.23 -27.26
N ARG A 616 -15.65 -48.15 -27.04
CA ARG A 616 -17.08 -48.00 -27.32
C ARG A 616 -17.91 -48.55 -26.16
N VAL A 617 -19.20 -48.25 -26.16
CA VAL A 617 -20.20 -49.00 -25.39
C VAL A 617 -20.84 -49.98 -26.38
N ASP A 618 -20.61 -51.28 -26.19
CA ASP A 618 -20.99 -52.34 -27.15
C ASP A 618 -21.67 -53.56 -26.49
N GLY A 619 -21.83 -54.65 -27.26
CA GLY A 619 -22.33 -55.93 -26.73
C GLY A 619 -22.02 -57.16 -27.61
N LEU A 620 -22.96 -58.12 -27.73
CA LEU A 620 -22.69 -59.59 -27.79
C LEU A 620 -21.68 -60.11 -28.84
N ASN A 621 -21.36 -59.36 -29.91
CA ASN A 621 -20.88 -59.98 -31.16
C ASN A 621 -19.56 -59.45 -31.74
N TYR A 622 -18.57 -59.18 -30.89
CA TYR A 622 -17.15 -59.34 -31.28
C TYR A 622 -16.57 -60.70 -30.82
N GLY A 623 -17.39 -61.76 -30.85
CA GLY A 623 -17.00 -63.11 -30.43
C GLY A 623 -18.17 -63.96 -29.94
N THR A 624 -17.93 -65.23 -29.60
CA THR A 624 -19.00 -66.21 -29.31
C THR A 624 -19.60 -66.15 -27.89
N SER A 625 -19.30 -65.12 -27.09
CA SER A 625 -19.84 -64.91 -25.73
C SER A 625 -19.42 -63.55 -25.18
N SER A 626 -20.27 -62.51 -25.21
CA SER A 626 -20.06 -61.29 -24.43
C SER A 626 -21.23 -60.93 -23.50
N THR A 627 -21.06 -59.88 -22.71
CA THR A 627 -22.10 -59.30 -21.85
C THR A 627 -22.43 -57.92 -22.37
N PRO A 628 -23.71 -57.55 -22.60
CA PRO A 628 -24.05 -56.21 -23.09
C PRO A 628 -23.57 -55.12 -22.13
N GLU A 629 -22.79 -54.18 -22.63
CA GLU A 629 -22.27 -53.06 -21.86
C GLU A 629 -23.34 -51.97 -21.68
N THR A 630 -23.29 -51.24 -20.57
CA THR A 630 -24.20 -50.12 -20.32
C THR A 630 -23.49 -49.01 -19.56
N LEU A 631 -23.43 -47.83 -20.18
CA LEU A 631 -23.04 -46.58 -19.52
C LEU A 631 -24.28 -45.93 -18.91
N THR A 632 -24.26 -45.74 -17.60
CA THR A 632 -25.37 -45.16 -16.84
C THR A 632 -24.97 -43.81 -16.27
N TRP A 633 -25.76 -42.77 -16.52
CA TRP A 633 -25.65 -41.46 -15.89
C TRP A 633 -26.80 -41.26 -14.92
N THR A 634 -26.51 -41.20 -13.62
CA THR A 634 -27.52 -41.01 -12.57
C THR A 634 -27.52 -39.57 -12.08
N LEU A 635 -28.69 -38.94 -12.04
CA LEU A 635 -28.88 -37.59 -11.54
C LEU A 635 -28.96 -37.57 -10.01
N SER A 636 -28.15 -36.73 -9.37
CA SER A 636 -28.34 -36.30 -7.99
C SER A 636 -28.62 -34.80 -7.99
N ALA A 637 -29.85 -34.42 -7.72
CA ALA A 637 -30.32 -33.05 -7.79
C ALA A 637 -31.01 -32.62 -6.48
N PRO A 638 -30.86 -31.35 -6.08
CA PRO A 638 -31.66 -30.79 -5.00
C PRO A 638 -33.13 -30.71 -5.45
N PRO A 639 -34.05 -30.57 -4.49
CA PRO A 639 -35.47 -30.46 -4.80
C PRO A 639 -35.75 -29.27 -5.73
N GLY A 640 -36.71 -29.49 -6.62
CA GLY A 640 -37.24 -28.49 -7.53
C GLY A 640 -36.45 -28.35 -8.83
N LEU A 641 -35.66 -29.38 -9.17
CA LEU A 641 -34.81 -29.42 -10.36
C LEU A 641 -34.94 -30.79 -11.03
N SER A 642 -35.20 -30.79 -12.34
CA SER A 642 -35.08 -31.96 -13.22
C SER A 642 -34.27 -31.60 -14.47
N LEU A 643 -33.79 -32.61 -15.20
CA LEU A 643 -33.04 -32.41 -16.45
C LEU A 643 -33.84 -32.95 -17.64
N GLY A 644 -34.01 -32.14 -18.69
CA GLY A 644 -34.61 -32.56 -19.96
C GLY A 644 -33.53 -32.74 -21.02
N PHE A 645 -33.10 -33.97 -21.28
CA PHE A 645 -32.09 -34.29 -22.29
C PHE A 645 -32.63 -34.06 -23.70
N LYS A 646 -31.87 -33.28 -24.48
CA LYS A 646 -32.24 -32.86 -25.85
C LYS A 646 -31.53 -33.66 -26.92
N ASN A 647 -30.29 -34.05 -26.68
CA ASN A 647 -29.49 -34.84 -27.61
C ASN A 647 -28.29 -35.48 -26.93
N TRP A 648 -27.67 -36.40 -27.65
CA TRP A 648 -26.38 -36.99 -27.31
C TRP A 648 -25.47 -37.00 -28.55
N SER A 649 -24.17 -36.87 -28.32
CA SER A 649 -23.16 -36.88 -29.37
C SER A 649 -22.38 -38.18 -29.34
N HIS A 650 -22.07 -38.72 -30.52
CA HIS A 650 -21.52 -40.05 -30.69
C HIS A 650 -20.45 -40.11 -31.77
N ASN A 651 -19.53 -41.06 -31.59
CA ASN A 651 -18.47 -41.39 -32.53
C ASN A 651 -18.50 -42.90 -32.83
N ASP A 652 -18.89 -43.29 -34.06
CA ASP A 652 -18.99 -44.69 -34.51
C ASP A 652 -17.70 -45.20 -35.21
N GLY A 653 -17.43 -46.50 -35.10
CA GLY A 653 -16.37 -47.24 -35.80
C GLY A 653 -16.79 -47.88 -37.13
N SER A 654 -18.04 -48.37 -37.27
CA SER A 654 -18.65 -48.86 -38.52
C SER A 654 -19.94 -49.63 -38.22
N SER A 655 -21.11 -49.02 -38.48
CA SER A 655 -22.45 -49.64 -38.30
C SER A 655 -22.80 -49.94 -36.84
N GLY A 656 -22.34 -49.10 -35.91
CA GLY A 656 -22.71 -49.18 -34.50
C GLY A 656 -24.19 -48.94 -34.24
N ASP A 657 -24.67 -49.40 -33.09
CA ASP A 657 -26.03 -49.20 -32.63
C ASP A 657 -26.06 -48.86 -31.14
N ILE A 658 -27.00 -48.00 -30.75
CA ILE A 658 -27.20 -47.63 -29.34
C ILE A 658 -28.69 -47.48 -29.07
N ARG A 659 -29.13 -48.07 -27.97
CA ARG A 659 -30.36 -47.72 -27.27
C ARG A 659 -30.04 -46.72 -26.17
N VAL A 660 -30.68 -45.56 -26.22
CA VAL A 660 -30.73 -44.60 -25.11
C VAL A 660 -32.03 -44.81 -24.33
N SER A 661 -31.95 -44.93 -23.00
CA SER A 661 -33.13 -45.16 -22.16
C SER A 661 -33.08 -44.39 -20.83
N ASN A 662 -34.21 -43.82 -20.41
CA ASN A 662 -34.39 -43.28 -19.05
C ASN A 662 -35.20 -44.22 -18.12
N GLY A 663 -35.29 -45.51 -18.48
CA GLY A 663 -36.07 -46.51 -17.75
C GLY A 663 -37.56 -46.56 -18.13
N THR A 664 -38.13 -45.48 -18.67
CA THR A 664 -39.53 -45.43 -19.14
C THR A 664 -39.64 -45.33 -20.67
N ILE A 665 -38.73 -44.60 -21.30
CA ILE A 665 -38.66 -44.38 -22.75
C ILE A 665 -37.37 -45.04 -23.27
N ASN A 666 -37.46 -45.71 -24.41
CA ASN A 666 -36.33 -46.22 -25.17
C ASN A 666 -36.27 -45.51 -26.53
N SER A 667 -35.08 -45.10 -26.96
CA SER A 667 -34.80 -44.59 -28.30
C SER A 667 -33.65 -45.36 -28.90
N ASP A 668 -33.94 -46.06 -29.99
CA ASP A 668 -33.02 -46.96 -30.67
C ASP A 668 -32.43 -46.27 -31.89
N PHE A 669 -31.10 -46.25 -31.97
CA PHE A 669 -30.34 -45.65 -33.06
C PHE A 669 -29.55 -46.74 -33.78
N SER A 670 -30.00 -47.15 -34.97
CA SER A 670 -29.32 -48.15 -35.81
C SER A 670 -29.66 -48.01 -37.30
N PRO A 671 -28.68 -48.08 -38.23
CA PRO A 671 -27.23 -48.03 -37.98
C PRO A 671 -26.73 -46.59 -37.79
N LEU A 672 -25.77 -46.38 -36.90
CA LEU A 672 -25.04 -45.11 -36.71
C LEU A 672 -23.94 -44.95 -37.78
N ALA A 673 -24.27 -45.08 -39.07
CA ALA A 673 -23.34 -45.26 -40.19
C ALA A 673 -22.06 -44.39 -40.20
N SER A 674 -20.97 -44.85 -39.56
CA SER A 674 -19.59 -44.32 -39.65
C SER A 674 -19.47 -42.79 -39.57
N THR A 675 -20.30 -42.13 -38.77
CA THR A 675 -20.34 -40.67 -38.66
C THR A 675 -20.21 -40.23 -37.20
N THR A 676 -19.26 -39.32 -36.94
CA THR A 676 -19.32 -38.45 -35.77
C THR A 676 -20.56 -37.56 -35.91
N GLY A 677 -21.45 -37.56 -34.92
CA GLY A 677 -22.72 -36.85 -35.04
C GLY A 677 -23.43 -36.62 -33.71
N THR A 678 -24.56 -35.91 -33.80
CA THR A 678 -25.45 -35.63 -32.67
C THR A 678 -26.84 -36.15 -33.00
N SER A 679 -27.39 -36.95 -32.09
CA SER A 679 -28.70 -37.58 -32.21
C SER A 679 -29.67 -36.98 -31.21
N ALA A 680 -30.84 -36.55 -31.68
CA ALA A 680 -31.86 -35.94 -30.84
C ALA A 680 -32.50 -36.96 -29.87
N LEU A 681 -32.84 -36.49 -28.68
CA LEU A 681 -33.62 -37.20 -27.68
C LEU A 681 -34.91 -36.42 -27.45
N SER A 682 -36.05 -37.09 -27.53
CA SER A 682 -37.36 -36.46 -27.35
C SER A 682 -37.99 -36.98 -26.07
N ASN A 683 -38.36 -36.07 -25.16
CA ASN A 683 -39.05 -36.34 -23.90
C ASN A 683 -38.24 -37.17 -22.87
N PHE A 684 -36.90 -37.12 -22.92
CA PHE A 684 -36.05 -37.74 -21.91
C PHE A 684 -35.86 -36.80 -20.72
N GLN A 685 -36.76 -36.86 -19.75
CA GLN A 685 -36.61 -36.16 -18.48
C GLN A 685 -36.03 -37.08 -17.40
N LEU A 686 -35.13 -36.56 -16.58
CA LEU A 686 -34.62 -37.19 -15.36
C LEU A 686 -34.96 -36.33 -14.14
N ASN A 687 -35.59 -36.95 -13.15
CA ASN A 687 -35.75 -36.43 -11.80
C ASN A 687 -34.60 -36.93 -10.90
N ASN A 688 -34.49 -36.39 -9.69
CA ASN A 688 -33.48 -36.81 -8.73
C ASN A 688 -33.53 -38.35 -8.51
N GLY A 689 -32.38 -39.01 -8.66
CA GLY A 689 -32.22 -40.46 -8.53
C GLY A 689 -32.49 -41.27 -9.81
N GLU A 690 -33.06 -40.67 -10.85
CA GLU A 690 -33.27 -41.34 -12.14
C GLU A 690 -31.99 -41.35 -12.99
N SER A 691 -31.95 -42.24 -13.98
CA SER A 691 -30.76 -42.47 -14.80
C SER A 691 -31.04 -42.43 -16.30
N LEU A 692 -30.10 -41.87 -17.06
CA LEU A 692 -30.00 -42.02 -18.50
C LEU A 692 -28.98 -43.11 -18.83
N THR A 693 -29.36 -44.09 -19.64
CA THR A 693 -28.52 -45.24 -20.00
C THR A 693 -28.24 -45.26 -21.49
N PHE A 694 -27.01 -45.60 -21.85
CA PHE A 694 -26.55 -45.90 -23.20
C PHE A 694 -26.12 -47.36 -23.22
N LYS A 695 -26.72 -48.16 -24.09
CA LYS A 695 -26.40 -49.60 -24.23
C LYS A 695 -26.63 -50.07 -25.65
N GLU A 696 -26.05 -51.20 -26.02
CA GLU A 696 -26.34 -51.89 -27.28
C GLU A 696 -27.86 -52.20 -27.42
N ILE A 697 -28.39 -52.24 -28.64
CA ILE A 697 -29.74 -52.71 -28.90
C ILE A 697 -29.75 -54.25 -28.82
N PRO A 698 -30.56 -54.86 -27.94
CA PRO A 698 -30.67 -56.32 -27.87
C PRO A 698 -31.08 -56.93 -29.21
N ASP A 699 -30.50 -58.09 -29.54
CA ASP A 699 -30.84 -58.94 -30.68
C ASP A 699 -30.54 -58.36 -32.09
N MET A 700 -29.82 -57.25 -32.18
CA MET A 700 -29.19 -56.80 -33.43
C MET A 700 -27.85 -57.54 -33.62
N GLY A 701 -27.47 -57.85 -34.87
CA GLY A 701 -26.30 -58.68 -35.21
C GLY A 701 -24.94 -58.01 -34.87
N ALA A 702 -23.86 -58.39 -35.56
CA ALA A 702 -22.53 -57.82 -35.31
C ALA A 702 -22.48 -56.29 -35.57
N THR A 703 -22.48 -55.48 -34.50
CA THR A 703 -22.31 -54.03 -34.50
C THR A 703 -21.10 -53.63 -33.64
N ASP A 704 -20.52 -52.45 -33.92
CA ASP A 704 -19.28 -51.98 -33.26
C ASP A 704 -19.54 -51.08 -32.04
N GLY A 705 -20.80 -50.92 -31.62
CA GLY A 705 -21.21 -49.97 -30.57
C GLY A 705 -20.90 -48.50 -30.90
N ALA A 706 -21.00 -47.60 -29.92
CA ALA A 706 -20.65 -46.19 -30.11
C ALA A 706 -19.88 -45.59 -28.91
N GLY A 707 -18.98 -44.65 -29.20
CA GLY A 707 -18.35 -43.84 -28.16
C GLY A 707 -19.25 -42.67 -27.83
N ILE A 708 -19.46 -42.39 -26.54
CA ILE A 708 -20.30 -41.27 -26.10
C ILE A 708 -19.45 -40.03 -25.96
N SER A 709 -19.66 -39.03 -26.83
CA SER A 709 -18.78 -37.87 -26.97
C SER A 709 -19.34 -36.60 -26.34
N GLY A 710 -20.58 -36.64 -25.84
CA GLY A 710 -21.23 -35.54 -25.14
C GLY A 710 -22.74 -35.69 -25.10
N PHE A 711 -23.42 -34.72 -24.47
CA PHE A 711 -24.87 -34.57 -24.50
C PHE A 711 -25.26 -33.14 -24.18
N SER A 712 -26.52 -32.79 -24.44
CA SER A 712 -27.11 -31.55 -23.94
C SER A 712 -28.46 -31.77 -23.28
N PHE A 713 -28.76 -30.92 -22.30
CA PHE A 713 -29.99 -30.96 -21.54
C PHE A 713 -30.41 -29.56 -21.11
N GLU A 714 -31.71 -29.34 -20.97
CA GLU A 714 -32.25 -28.16 -20.28
C GLU A 714 -32.38 -28.46 -18.78
N VAL A 715 -32.22 -27.43 -17.94
CA VAL A 715 -32.52 -27.54 -16.50
C VAL A 715 -33.93 -27.02 -16.27
N ILE A 716 -34.82 -27.88 -15.78
CA ILE A 716 -36.25 -27.60 -15.64
C ILE A 716 -36.55 -27.32 -14.16
N PRO A 717 -37.18 -26.18 -13.83
CA PRO A 717 -37.71 -25.96 -12.48
C PRO A 717 -38.91 -26.86 -12.25
N VAL A 718 -38.90 -27.61 -11.15
CA VAL A 718 -40.03 -28.45 -10.73
C VAL A 718 -40.68 -27.79 -9.53
N ALA A 719 -41.96 -27.42 -9.66
CA ALA A 719 -42.71 -26.95 -8.50
C ALA A 719 -42.85 -28.09 -7.48
N ILE A 720 -42.39 -27.85 -6.25
CA ILE A 720 -42.63 -28.78 -5.16
C ILE A 720 -43.86 -28.31 -4.44
N THR A 721 -44.92 -29.09 -4.54
CA THR A 721 -46.18 -28.81 -3.84
C THR A 721 -46.26 -29.57 -2.53
N GLU A 722 -45.43 -30.61 -2.34
CA GLU A 722 -45.48 -31.49 -1.18
C GLU A 722 -44.11 -32.11 -0.87
N TYR A 723 -43.74 -32.17 0.40
CA TYR A 723 -42.60 -32.90 0.95
C TYR A 723 -43.11 -34.00 1.87
N ALA A 724 -42.87 -35.28 1.54
CA ALA A 724 -43.23 -36.40 2.40
C ALA A 724 -42.04 -36.84 3.26
N PHE A 725 -42.21 -36.92 4.58
CA PHE A 725 -41.20 -37.44 5.49
C PHE A 725 -40.99 -38.92 5.22
N ASP A 726 -39.76 -39.31 4.88
CA ASP A 726 -39.39 -40.67 4.51
C ASP A 726 -38.28 -41.27 5.39
N ASN A 727 -37.67 -40.44 6.25
CA ASN A 727 -36.53 -40.79 7.09
C ASN A 727 -35.32 -41.33 6.32
N GLY A 728 -35.04 -40.83 5.10
CA GLY A 728 -33.89 -41.26 4.30
C GLY A 728 -32.53 -41.09 4.99
N GLY A 729 -32.39 -40.18 5.96
CA GLY A 729 -31.22 -40.00 6.82
C GLY A 729 -31.16 -40.91 8.05
N GLY A 730 -32.26 -41.59 8.40
CA GLY A 730 -32.33 -42.59 9.47
C GLY A 730 -32.35 -42.03 10.90
N ASP A 731 -32.39 -40.70 11.09
CA ASP A 731 -32.30 -40.04 12.40
C ASP A 731 -33.63 -39.43 12.88
N ASN A 732 -34.70 -39.51 12.08
CA ASN A 732 -36.02 -38.94 12.30
C ASN A 732 -36.05 -37.41 12.52
N LEU A 733 -34.98 -36.67 12.22
CA LEU A 733 -34.93 -35.22 12.41
C LEU A 733 -35.64 -34.46 11.29
N TRP A 734 -36.56 -33.54 11.64
CA TRP A 734 -37.20 -32.62 10.68
C TRP A 734 -36.15 -31.80 9.92
N THR A 735 -35.11 -31.31 10.63
CA THR A 735 -34.09 -30.42 10.06
C THR A 735 -33.05 -31.13 9.21
N ASN A 736 -33.09 -32.47 9.14
CA ASN A 736 -32.27 -33.19 8.19
C ASN A 736 -33.01 -33.26 6.85
N SER A 737 -32.51 -32.51 5.86
CA SER A 737 -33.11 -32.44 4.52
C SER A 737 -33.17 -33.79 3.81
N THR A 738 -32.39 -34.80 4.23
CA THR A 738 -32.44 -36.15 3.63
C THR A 738 -33.56 -37.02 4.21
N ASN A 739 -34.33 -36.53 5.19
CA ASN A 739 -35.48 -37.25 5.74
C ASN A 739 -36.81 -36.88 5.07
N TRP A 740 -36.75 -36.08 4.02
CA TRP A 740 -37.91 -35.65 3.27
C TRP A 740 -37.77 -36.09 1.82
N PHE A 741 -38.88 -36.37 1.18
CA PHE A 741 -38.98 -36.66 -0.22
C PHE A 741 -39.86 -35.63 -0.92
N PRO A 742 -39.34 -34.88 -1.90
CA PRO A 742 -37.93 -34.85 -2.34
C PRO A 742 -36.97 -34.31 -1.24
N ASN A 743 -35.69 -34.68 -1.28
CA ASN A 743 -34.66 -34.34 -0.26
C ASN A 743 -34.47 -32.83 -0.03
N GLY A 744 -35.26 -32.21 0.85
CA GLY A 744 -35.17 -30.79 1.22
C GLY A 744 -36.00 -30.49 2.46
N LEU A 745 -35.86 -29.26 2.97
CA LEU A 745 -36.75 -28.83 4.05
C LEU A 745 -38.04 -28.27 3.48
N PRO A 746 -39.22 -28.69 4.00
CA PRO A 746 -40.49 -28.10 3.62
C PRO A 746 -40.51 -26.59 3.87
N ALA A 747 -41.00 -25.83 2.90
CA ALA A 747 -41.13 -24.37 2.96
C ALA A 747 -42.30 -23.93 2.10
N SER A 748 -43.06 -22.91 2.54
CA SER A 748 -44.16 -22.32 1.77
C SER A 748 -43.69 -21.94 0.36
N VAL A 749 -44.42 -22.29 -0.71
CA VAL A 749 -45.81 -22.80 -0.76
C VAL A 749 -45.96 -24.34 -0.72
N SER A 750 -44.96 -25.07 -0.24
CA SER A 750 -44.98 -26.55 -0.21
C SER A 750 -45.57 -27.10 1.08
N ASP A 751 -46.37 -28.15 0.98
CA ASP A 751 -46.91 -28.88 2.13
C ASP A 751 -45.87 -29.82 2.75
N ALA A 752 -45.98 -30.07 4.06
CA ALA A 752 -45.21 -31.04 4.82
C ALA A 752 -46.07 -32.25 5.22
N ILE A 753 -45.69 -33.38 4.64
CA ILE A 753 -46.13 -34.78 4.74
C ILE A 753 -45.60 -35.61 5.90
N ILE A 754 -46.30 -35.91 7.00
CA ILE A 754 -45.85 -36.97 7.92
C ILE A 754 -46.79 -38.17 7.84
N ASN A 755 -46.29 -39.31 7.36
CA ASN A 755 -47.06 -40.53 7.25
C ASN A 755 -46.24 -41.79 7.59
N GLY A 756 -46.43 -42.31 8.79
CA GLY A 756 -45.80 -43.53 9.31
C GLY A 756 -44.52 -43.30 10.13
N TYR A 757 -44.18 -42.05 10.47
CA TYR A 757 -42.93 -41.69 11.13
C TYR A 757 -43.13 -40.83 12.38
N ASP A 758 -42.27 -41.02 13.38
CA ASP A 758 -42.17 -40.17 14.58
C ASP A 758 -41.04 -39.16 14.40
N VAL A 759 -41.40 -37.98 13.88
CA VAL A 759 -40.48 -36.91 13.50
C VAL A 759 -40.08 -36.06 14.72
N ILE A 760 -38.82 -35.65 14.79
CA ILE A 760 -38.27 -34.83 15.86
C ILE A 760 -37.84 -33.46 15.29
N LEU A 761 -38.41 -32.37 15.81
CA LEU A 761 -37.95 -31.01 15.55
C LEU A 761 -37.30 -30.47 16.82
N ASN A 762 -35.97 -30.48 16.87
CA ASN A 762 -35.18 -30.10 18.06
C ASN A 762 -34.58 -28.68 18.00
N SER A 763 -34.78 -27.99 16.88
CA SER A 763 -34.35 -26.61 16.61
C SER A 763 -35.33 -25.93 15.65
N ALA A 764 -35.31 -24.59 15.58
CA ALA A 764 -36.23 -23.85 14.71
C ALA A 764 -36.00 -24.19 13.23
N ALA A 765 -37.08 -24.50 12.51
CA ALA A 765 -37.04 -24.65 11.07
C ALA A 765 -36.65 -23.32 10.41
N THR A 766 -35.87 -23.40 9.33
CA THR A 766 -35.43 -22.21 8.58
C THR A 766 -36.58 -21.52 7.84
N SER A 767 -37.70 -22.23 7.66
CA SER A 767 -38.90 -21.81 6.95
C SER A 767 -40.09 -22.68 7.36
N SER A 768 -41.28 -22.10 7.42
CA SER A 768 -42.52 -22.85 7.66
C SER A 768 -43.05 -23.46 6.37
N PRO A 769 -43.58 -24.71 6.37
CA PRO A 769 -44.36 -25.23 5.25
C PRO A 769 -45.67 -24.45 5.06
N ASP A 770 -46.33 -24.63 3.91
CA ASP A 770 -47.65 -24.04 3.65
C ASP A 770 -48.73 -24.71 4.50
N GLU A 771 -48.80 -26.04 4.43
CA GLU A 771 -49.60 -26.88 5.33
C GLU A 771 -48.72 -27.97 5.97
N LEU A 772 -48.96 -28.33 7.23
CA LEU A 772 -48.40 -29.55 7.84
C LEU A 772 -49.52 -30.57 8.02
N ARG A 773 -49.42 -31.71 7.33
CA ARG A 773 -50.36 -32.83 7.42
C ARG A 773 -49.70 -34.04 8.05
N ILE A 774 -50.18 -34.44 9.23
CA ILE A 774 -49.75 -35.68 9.91
C ILE A 774 -50.86 -36.72 9.74
N ILE A 775 -50.64 -37.72 8.89
CA ILE A 775 -51.59 -38.79 8.58
C ILE A 775 -51.48 -39.92 9.61
N ASN A 776 -50.25 -40.41 9.82
CA ASN A 776 -49.89 -41.43 10.81
C ASN A 776 -48.51 -41.10 11.38
N GLY A 777 -48.29 -41.30 12.68
CA GLY A 777 -47.04 -40.93 13.37
C GLY A 777 -47.17 -39.66 14.19
N SER A 778 -46.05 -38.96 14.44
CA SER A 778 -46.02 -37.78 15.30
C SER A 778 -44.98 -36.74 14.86
N LEU A 779 -45.19 -35.48 15.27
CA LEU A 779 -44.16 -34.45 15.28
C LEU A 779 -43.87 -34.07 16.74
N THR A 780 -42.68 -34.39 17.22
CA THR A 780 -42.22 -34.05 18.57
C THR A 780 -41.35 -32.80 18.53
N LEU A 781 -41.80 -31.73 19.18
CA LEU A 781 -41.02 -30.52 19.39
C LEU A 781 -40.16 -30.66 20.65
N ASN A 782 -38.83 -30.65 20.48
CA ASN A 782 -37.86 -30.74 21.57
C ASN A 782 -37.02 -29.45 21.65
N GLY A 783 -36.59 -29.05 22.85
CA GLY A 783 -35.66 -27.92 23.01
C GLY A 783 -36.19 -26.60 22.40
N SER A 784 -35.47 -26.05 21.42
CA SER A 784 -35.84 -24.83 20.69
C SER A 784 -36.61 -25.09 19.38
N GLY A 785 -37.15 -26.30 19.20
CA GLY A 785 -37.94 -26.68 18.03
C GLY A 785 -39.17 -25.80 17.80
N ALA A 786 -39.26 -25.21 16.61
CA ALA A 786 -40.39 -24.40 16.15
C ALA A 786 -40.50 -24.45 14.62
N LEU A 787 -41.71 -24.41 14.07
CA LEU A 787 -42.00 -24.31 12.63
C LEU A 787 -42.26 -22.87 12.18
#